data_AF-A0A1V6IZY2-F1
#
_entry.id   AF-A0A1V6IZY2-F1
#
_cell.length_a   1.000
_cell.length_b   1.000
_cell.length_c   1.000
_cell.angle_alpha   90.00
_cell.angle_beta   90.00
_cell.angle_gamma   90.00
#
_symmetry.space_group_name_H-M   'P 1'
#
loop_
_entity.id
_entity.type
_entity.pdbx_description
1 polymer ?
#
loop_
_entity_poly.entity_id
_entity_poly.type
_entity_poly.pdbx_seq_one_letter_code
_entity_poly.pdbx_strand_id
1 'polypeptide(L)'
;MPCTLHAQPIEYQETQIAFSPKGDALTLILGALQRARRQVDVAMAFLTHDDLINALCLVAQRPGVTVRFITDDEMAKPAQRPILERMALAGIETYVVTVQSGKMHLKAMVVDEDLVISGTANWTRQAFEANIEDTVSMRSAPLAQKYREQMNRLIAEATPIVAYGGEDPRQLAKRYRNMRWPVPAAPGGNHRGLAGPRSRTFRPSRMDVLSRTGEGNMDAWFTFEPGVGEALAASIRSATNRIDVGMYLLNQPELVQALADQAQNPQVRVRALFDIQMREGGFMGILHDLAEAGCEVGIYGGDRHSLHLKTLVVDDRQVWTGSANWTKAAMGMNIEDILCFHSSDMAAYYRTFLGQVAVHCMSFDPPVAAAGEVPAEGCGRLPPTGPRTNFTALARPPFEAFEFEAQARYLPDEQYLPALLDVIRTADQSLLMLMYAFPAPETAGEAQAALVREMSCAAARGVYVYLGLYTPPGGKDRLGDMHSAWAERLRATGVDVRLSIPNGAQHDKLVVADLRRVLIGSHNWSEGALSGKRVYEASVLLDLPQPDPRWADYVLGRRMVDDMRTRQQWEAEIDLLRRLQSLPSHERLEQTALLEAEAVPAPSAASWTRVREEFMTESGDRILLRDGRLLAGQWLVGQPLRHQWRFPDGQIRWIDKSAVQLLWRASASTPPARRPADANSGSTVKTAFLPQTAFGADLLEGVKKARKSILIATYNMSEGLYGPLGEFYDVLRQKSQEGIEVAFVTEFGPGTSAFLKRAVLNFASTLATGNVQVRFMQAYKVMHKKLVVVDGETVWLGSANLTTAGLSISSEANVRIQDTTVAGAAEQDVRSLFEQAKPLSELKY
;
A
#
# COMPACT_ATOMS: atom_id res chain seq x y z
N MET A 1 7.70 -43.52 1.05
CA MET A 1 7.51 -43.68 -0.41
C MET A 1 8.37 -42.63 -1.09
N PRO A 2 9.08 -42.93 -2.19
CA PRO A 2 9.82 -41.89 -2.89
C PRO A 2 8.81 -40.92 -3.52
N CYS A 3 8.86 -39.64 -3.13
CA CYS A 3 8.10 -38.56 -3.77
C CYS A 3 8.53 -38.49 -5.24
N THR A 4 7.67 -38.95 -6.15
CA THR A 4 7.85 -38.71 -7.59
C THR A 4 7.69 -37.21 -7.84
N LEU A 5 8.80 -36.53 -8.14
CA LEU A 5 8.87 -35.11 -8.53
C LEU A 5 8.17 -34.79 -9.87
N HIS A 6 7.54 -35.78 -10.50
CA HIS A 6 6.91 -35.66 -11.81
C HIS A 6 5.43 -36.01 -11.71
N ALA A 7 4.56 -35.14 -12.24
CA ALA A 7 3.20 -35.54 -12.57
C ALA A 7 3.26 -36.64 -13.64
N GLN A 8 2.22 -37.49 -13.68
CA GLN A 8 2.09 -38.42 -14.80
C GLN A 8 1.80 -37.63 -16.08
N PRO A 9 2.53 -37.90 -17.18
CA PRO A 9 2.25 -37.27 -18.46
C PRO A 9 0.82 -37.53 -18.91
N ILE A 10 0.16 -36.48 -19.39
CA ILE A 10 -1.21 -36.47 -19.90
C ILE A 10 -1.18 -36.23 -21.40
N GLU A 11 -1.76 -37.15 -22.16
CA GLU A 11 -1.88 -37.05 -23.62
C GLU A 11 -3.00 -36.08 -24.03
N TYR A 12 -2.78 -35.33 -25.11
CA TYR A 12 -3.79 -34.50 -25.77
C TYR A 12 -3.75 -34.69 -27.29
N GLN A 13 -4.89 -34.49 -27.94
CA GLN A 13 -5.08 -34.73 -29.39
C GLN A 13 -5.14 -33.44 -30.21
N GLU A 14 -5.54 -32.34 -29.59
CA GLU A 14 -5.62 -31.03 -30.23
C GLU A 14 -5.33 -29.94 -29.21
N THR A 15 -4.57 -28.93 -29.61
CA THR A 15 -4.39 -27.69 -28.85
C THR A 15 -4.66 -26.46 -29.70
N GLN A 16 -5.34 -25.47 -29.13
CA GLN A 16 -5.56 -24.16 -29.72
C GLN A 16 -5.14 -23.07 -28.74
N ILE A 17 -4.34 -22.10 -29.17
CA ILE A 17 -3.83 -21.03 -28.30
C ILE A 17 -4.17 -19.67 -28.90
N ALA A 18 -4.88 -18.87 -28.11
CA ALA A 18 -5.20 -17.49 -28.42
C ALA A 18 -4.61 -16.56 -27.37
N PHE A 19 -4.07 -15.42 -27.83
CA PHE A 19 -3.61 -14.34 -26.96
C PHE A 19 -4.57 -13.15 -27.01
N SER A 20 -4.77 -12.50 -25.86
CA SER A 20 -5.44 -11.20 -25.75
C SER A 20 -4.42 -10.05 -25.76
N PRO A 21 -4.80 -8.84 -26.24
CA PRO A 21 -6.14 -8.43 -26.66
C PRO A 21 -6.38 -8.51 -28.18
N LYS A 22 -7.29 -9.39 -28.65
CA LYS A 22 -7.73 -9.49 -30.07
C LYS A 22 -9.12 -10.11 -30.33
N GLY A 23 -9.83 -10.57 -29.31
CA GLY A 23 -11.14 -11.24 -29.45
C GLY A 23 -11.08 -12.71 -29.87
N ASP A 24 -9.91 -13.24 -30.26
CA ASP A 24 -9.73 -14.66 -30.64
C ASP A 24 -9.99 -15.60 -29.45
N ALA A 25 -9.54 -15.24 -28.24
CA ALA A 25 -9.81 -16.00 -27.02
C ALA A 25 -11.33 -16.09 -26.73
N LEU A 26 -12.04 -14.96 -26.85
CA LEU A 26 -13.50 -14.93 -26.69
C LEU A 26 -14.20 -15.81 -27.74
N THR A 27 -13.74 -15.75 -28.99
CA THR A 27 -14.25 -16.57 -30.10
C THR A 27 -14.05 -18.06 -29.83
N LEU A 28 -12.87 -18.45 -29.34
CA LEU A 28 -12.53 -19.82 -28.98
C LEU A 28 -13.44 -20.35 -27.86
N ILE A 29 -13.66 -19.57 -26.80
CA ILE A 29 -14.54 -19.95 -25.67
C ILE A 29 -15.99 -20.08 -26.13
N LEU A 30 -16.50 -19.11 -26.88
CA LEU A 30 -17.86 -19.16 -27.42
C LEU A 30 -18.04 -20.35 -28.37
N GLY A 31 -17.06 -20.64 -29.23
CA GLY A 31 -17.09 -21.80 -30.12
C GLY A 31 -17.18 -23.13 -29.36
N ALA A 32 -16.48 -23.25 -28.23
CA ALA A 32 -16.57 -24.40 -27.34
C ALA A 32 -17.96 -24.55 -26.71
N LEU A 33 -18.50 -23.47 -26.13
CA LEU A 33 -19.85 -23.44 -25.54
C LEU A 33 -20.95 -23.76 -26.58
N GLN A 34 -20.76 -23.32 -27.82
CA GLN A 34 -21.71 -23.60 -28.90
C GLN A 34 -21.78 -25.09 -29.25
N ARG A 35 -20.67 -25.82 -29.09
CA ARG A 35 -20.58 -27.25 -29.41
C ARG A 35 -20.99 -28.17 -28.26
N ALA A 36 -21.09 -27.68 -27.02
CA ALA A 36 -21.47 -28.46 -25.84
C ALA A 36 -22.75 -29.30 -26.05
N ARG A 37 -22.72 -30.57 -25.61
CA ARG A 37 -23.81 -31.54 -25.81
C ARG A 37 -24.38 -32.16 -24.54
N ARG A 38 -23.61 -32.25 -23.46
CA ARG A 38 -23.98 -32.96 -22.22
C ARG A 38 -23.71 -32.11 -20.99
N GLN A 39 -22.52 -31.55 -20.86
CA GLN A 39 -22.14 -30.85 -19.64
C GLN A 39 -21.09 -29.76 -19.89
N VAL A 40 -21.23 -28.64 -19.20
CA VAL A 40 -20.23 -27.57 -19.14
C VAL A 40 -19.94 -27.26 -17.68
N ASP A 41 -18.70 -27.45 -17.25
CA ASP A 41 -18.24 -27.08 -15.92
C ASP A 41 -17.27 -25.90 -16.03
N VAL A 42 -17.53 -24.82 -15.32
CA VAL A 42 -16.69 -23.62 -15.31
C VAL A 42 -16.23 -23.35 -13.89
N ALA A 43 -14.92 -23.31 -13.66
CA ALA A 43 -14.32 -22.77 -12.43
C ALA A 43 -13.58 -21.48 -12.79
N MET A 44 -14.08 -20.35 -12.28
CA MET A 44 -13.61 -19.04 -12.69
C MET A 44 -13.51 -18.09 -11.51
N ALA A 45 -12.34 -17.49 -11.30
CA ALA A 45 -12.13 -16.52 -10.23
C ALA A 45 -12.96 -15.25 -10.42
N PHE A 46 -13.05 -14.75 -11.66
CA PHE A 46 -13.90 -13.61 -12.01
C PHE A 46 -14.55 -13.77 -13.39
N LEU A 47 -15.88 -13.74 -13.43
CA LEU A 47 -16.68 -13.68 -14.66
C LEU A 47 -17.59 -12.44 -14.66
N THR A 48 -17.31 -11.49 -15.55
CA THR A 48 -18.13 -10.27 -15.73
C THR A 48 -18.36 -9.93 -17.20
N HIS A 49 -17.89 -10.77 -18.13
CA HIS A 49 -18.10 -10.56 -19.56
C HIS A 49 -19.51 -10.96 -19.99
N ASP A 50 -20.31 -9.99 -20.41
CA ASP A 50 -21.73 -10.18 -20.74
C ASP A 50 -21.96 -11.26 -21.80
N ASP A 51 -21.15 -11.31 -22.86
CA ASP A 51 -21.31 -12.34 -23.90
C ASP A 51 -21.09 -13.75 -23.37
N LEU A 52 -20.14 -13.96 -22.46
CA LEU A 52 -19.90 -15.29 -21.89
C LEU A 52 -21.00 -15.67 -20.91
N ILE A 53 -21.50 -14.72 -20.11
CA ILE A 53 -22.67 -14.92 -19.24
C ILE A 53 -23.90 -15.29 -20.09
N ASN A 54 -24.18 -14.53 -21.15
CA ASN A 54 -25.28 -14.78 -22.07
C ASN A 54 -25.17 -16.15 -22.74
N ALA A 55 -23.97 -16.51 -23.22
CA ALA A 55 -23.72 -17.80 -23.84
C ALA A 55 -23.96 -18.95 -22.86
N LEU A 56 -23.43 -18.87 -21.63
CA LEU A 56 -23.68 -19.87 -20.58
C LEU A 56 -25.17 -20.02 -20.28
N CYS A 57 -25.89 -18.90 -20.10
CA CYS A 57 -27.34 -18.94 -19.90
C CYS A 57 -28.05 -19.61 -21.08
N LEU A 58 -27.67 -19.32 -22.32
CA LEU A 58 -28.25 -19.97 -23.51
C LEU A 58 -27.93 -21.47 -23.58
N VAL A 59 -26.72 -21.90 -23.17
CA VAL A 59 -26.34 -23.31 -23.12
C VAL A 59 -27.16 -24.04 -22.05
N ALA A 60 -27.37 -23.45 -20.87
CA ALA A 60 -28.15 -24.05 -19.78
C ALA A 60 -29.63 -24.28 -20.13
N GLN A 61 -30.14 -23.59 -21.16
CA GLN A 61 -31.51 -23.78 -21.65
C GLN A 61 -31.63 -24.93 -22.67
N ARG A 62 -30.52 -25.55 -23.09
CA ARG A 62 -30.55 -26.65 -24.06
C ARG A 62 -30.99 -27.95 -23.38
N PRO A 63 -31.95 -28.70 -23.95
CA PRO A 63 -32.37 -29.97 -23.38
C PRO A 63 -31.18 -30.94 -23.24
N GLY A 64 -31.00 -31.50 -22.04
CA GLY A 64 -29.97 -32.49 -21.75
C GLY A 64 -28.56 -31.94 -21.55
N VAL A 65 -28.38 -30.62 -21.46
CA VAL A 65 -27.09 -29.99 -21.15
C VAL A 65 -27.10 -29.42 -19.74
N THR A 66 -26.23 -29.91 -18.86
CA THR A 66 -26.02 -29.35 -17.52
C THR A 66 -24.91 -28.30 -17.56
N VAL A 67 -25.11 -27.16 -16.90
CA VAL A 67 -24.06 -26.15 -16.75
C VAL A 67 -23.81 -25.90 -15.26
N ARG A 68 -22.55 -26.06 -14.82
CA ARG A 68 -22.12 -25.79 -13.45
C ARG A 68 -21.10 -24.65 -13.44
N PHE A 69 -21.26 -23.70 -12.53
CA PHE A 69 -20.35 -22.57 -12.34
C PHE A 69 -19.84 -22.53 -10.91
N ILE A 70 -18.52 -22.45 -10.74
CA ILE A 70 -17.82 -22.51 -9.46
C ILE A 70 -16.97 -21.25 -9.32
N THR A 71 -17.16 -20.52 -8.22
CA THR A 71 -16.41 -19.31 -7.87
C THR A 71 -16.09 -19.29 -6.36
N ASP A 72 -15.32 -18.30 -5.88
CA ASP A 72 -15.15 -18.05 -4.44
C ASP A 72 -16.01 -16.88 -3.92
N ASP A 73 -15.83 -16.58 -2.63
CA ASP A 73 -16.50 -15.52 -1.89
C ASP A 73 -16.19 -14.11 -2.40
N GLU A 74 -15.05 -13.91 -3.08
CA GLU A 74 -14.71 -12.62 -3.70
C GLU A 74 -15.71 -12.25 -4.80
N MET A 75 -16.10 -13.21 -5.64
CA MET A 75 -17.14 -13.00 -6.65
C MET A 75 -18.56 -13.03 -6.07
N ALA A 76 -18.75 -13.57 -4.87
CA ALA A 76 -20.02 -13.57 -4.17
C ALA A 76 -20.32 -12.25 -3.43
N LYS A 77 -19.39 -11.28 -3.46
CA LYS A 77 -19.58 -9.95 -2.88
C LYS A 77 -20.76 -9.22 -3.52
N PRO A 78 -21.40 -8.26 -2.81
CA PRO A 78 -22.63 -7.62 -3.27
C PRO A 78 -22.57 -7.00 -4.68
N ALA A 79 -21.40 -6.55 -5.13
CA ALA A 79 -21.23 -5.93 -6.44
C ALA A 79 -21.38 -6.93 -7.61
N GLN A 80 -20.98 -8.20 -7.43
CA GLN A 80 -21.00 -9.23 -8.47
C GLN A 80 -22.09 -10.28 -8.24
N ARG A 81 -22.63 -10.38 -7.02
CA ARG A 81 -23.71 -11.32 -6.67
C ARG A 81 -24.91 -11.33 -7.64
N PRO A 82 -25.38 -10.19 -8.20
CA PRO A 82 -26.47 -10.22 -9.20
C PRO A 82 -26.16 -11.04 -10.45
N ILE A 83 -24.88 -11.19 -10.83
CA ILE A 83 -24.46 -12.05 -11.95
C ILE A 83 -24.70 -13.52 -11.59
N LEU A 84 -24.30 -13.93 -10.38
CA LEU A 84 -24.47 -15.30 -9.88
C LEU A 84 -25.95 -15.67 -9.76
N GLU A 85 -26.76 -14.76 -9.22
CA GLU A 85 -28.21 -14.97 -9.08
C GLU A 85 -28.90 -15.06 -10.45
N ARG A 86 -28.47 -14.23 -11.43
CA ARG A 86 -28.95 -14.31 -12.81
C ARG A 86 -28.60 -15.65 -13.46
N MET A 87 -27.39 -16.16 -13.24
CA MET A 87 -26.95 -17.45 -13.77
C MET A 87 -27.74 -18.60 -13.13
N ALA A 88 -27.91 -18.58 -11.81
CA ALA A 88 -28.74 -19.53 -11.08
C ALA A 88 -30.20 -19.52 -11.60
N LEU A 89 -30.77 -18.34 -11.81
CA LEU A 89 -32.12 -18.20 -12.39
C LEU A 89 -32.20 -18.76 -13.81
N ALA A 90 -31.11 -18.73 -14.58
CA ALA A 90 -31.03 -19.32 -15.92
C ALA A 90 -30.84 -20.85 -15.92
N GLY A 91 -30.88 -21.51 -14.76
CA GLY A 91 -30.70 -22.95 -14.62
C GLY A 91 -29.24 -23.41 -14.56
N ILE A 92 -28.30 -22.49 -14.33
CA ILE A 92 -26.88 -22.83 -14.10
C ILE A 92 -26.68 -23.19 -12.63
N GLU A 93 -26.17 -24.38 -12.34
CA GLU A 93 -25.82 -24.79 -10.98
C GLU A 93 -24.62 -23.97 -10.49
N THR A 94 -24.89 -22.97 -9.65
CA THR A 94 -23.90 -21.95 -9.27
C THR A 94 -23.44 -22.17 -7.84
N TYR A 95 -22.13 -22.29 -7.63
CA TYR A 95 -21.49 -22.68 -6.37
C TYR A 95 -20.44 -21.66 -5.94
N VAL A 96 -20.46 -21.33 -4.64
CA VAL A 96 -19.47 -20.45 -3.99
C VAL A 96 -18.65 -21.28 -3.01
N VAL A 97 -17.37 -21.45 -3.30
CA VAL A 97 -16.40 -22.13 -2.44
C VAL A 97 -15.88 -21.15 -1.40
N THR A 98 -15.81 -21.57 -0.14
CA THR A 98 -15.13 -20.80 0.91
C THR A 98 -13.74 -21.38 1.13
N VAL A 99 -12.70 -20.63 0.82
CA VAL A 99 -11.31 -21.06 1.01
C VAL A 99 -10.79 -20.45 2.32
N GLN A 100 -10.46 -21.28 3.32
CA GLN A 100 -10.04 -20.82 4.65
C GLN A 100 -8.80 -19.91 4.61
N SER A 101 -7.84 -20.25 3.76
CA SER A 101 -6.63 -19.46 3.50
C SER A 101 -6.32 -19.49 2.02
N GLY A 102 -6.33 -18.33 1.34
CA GLY A 102 -6.12 -18.26 -0.11
C GLY A 102 -7.40 -17.93 -0.87
N LYS A 103 -7.46 -18.35 -2.14
CA LYS A 103 -8.58 -18.09 -3.07
C LYS A 103 -8.79 -19.28 -4.01
N MET A 104 -10.01 -19.45 -4.55
CA MET A 104 -10.23 -20.30 -5.72
C MET A 104 -9.95 -19.45 -6.95
N HIS A 105 -8.77 -19.63 -7.55
CA HIS A 105 -8.27 -18.72 -8.58
C HIS A 105 -8.11 -19.40 -9.96
N LEU A 106 -8.79 -20.53 -10.17
CA LEU A 106 -8.88 -21.21 -11.46
C LEU A 106 -9.54 -20.35 -12.53
N LYS A 107 -9.17 -20.61 -13.78
CA LYS A 107 -9.70 -19.96 -15.00
C LYS A 107 -9.98 -21.02 -16.06
N ALA A 108 -10.74 -22.03 -15.64
CA ALA A 108 -10.87 -23.27 -16.38
C ALA A 108 -12.33 -23.58 -16.74
N MET A 109 -12.53 -24.17 -17.91
CA MET A 109 -13.79 -24.72 -18.36
C MET A 109 -13.57 -26.13 -18.92
N VAL A 110 -14.42 -27.07 -18.53
CA VAL A 110 -14.51 -28.40 -19.15
C VAL A 110 -15.83 -28.48 -19.92
N VAL A 111 -15.76 -28.88 -21.20
CA VAL A 111 -16.92 -29.12 -22.05
C VAL A 111 -16.98 -30.59 -22.41
N ASP A 112 -18.10 -31.22 -22.06
CA ASP A 112 -18.33 -32.65 -22.18
C ASP A 112 -17.15 -33.43 -21.58
N GLU A 113 -16.73 -34.56 -22.17
CA GLU A 113 -15.70 -35.43 -21.59
C GLU A 113 -14.33 -35.28 -22.25
N ASP A 114 -14.15 -34.32 -23.17
CA ASP A 114 -12.93 -34.21 -23.98
C ASP A 114 -12.24 -32.85 -23.93
N LEU A 115 -12.97 -31.74 -23.76
CA LEU A 115 -12.40 -30.42 -24.01
C LEU A 115 -12.15 -29.68 -22.71
N VAL A 116 -10.92 -29.23 -22.50
CA VAL A 116 -10.52 -28.33 -21.41
C VAL A 116 -10.06 -27.00 -22.01
N ILE A 117 -10.57 -25.90 -21.49
CA ILE A 117 -10.03 -24.56 -21.73
C ILE A 117 -9.46 -24.05 -20.42
N SER A 118 -8.19 -23.62 -20.42
CA SER A 118 -7.54 -22.96 -19.29
C SER A 118 -6.63 -21.83 -19.77
N GLY A 119 -5.88 -21.21 -18.87
CA GLY A 119 -4.90 -20.17 -19.16
C GLY A 119 -4.89 -19.08 -18.09
N THR A 120 -4.38 -17.92 -18.46
CA THR A 120 -4.15 -16.81 -17.53
C THR A 120 -5.35 -15.89 -17.40
N ALA A 121 -6.32 -15.97 -18.34
CA ALA A 121 -7.41 -15.02 -18.50
C ALA A 121 -8.62 -15.24 -17.59
N ASN A 122 -8.95 -14.23 -16.78
CA ASN A 122 -10.30 -14.13 -16.20
C ASN A 122 -11.32 -13.80 -17.29
N TRP A 123 -12.59 -14.16 -17.11
CA TRP A 123 -13.63 -13.87 -18.11
C TRP A 123 -14.26 -12.49 -17.89
N THR A 124 -13.44 -11.45 -18.09
CA THR A 124 -13.84 -10.05 -17.95
C THR A 124 -13.60 -9.28 -19.24
N ARG A 125 -14.24 -8.12 -19.38
CA ARG A 125 -13.99 -7.25 -20.53
C ARG A 125 -12.54 -6.79 -20.62
N GLN A 126 -11.95 -6.42 -19.47
CA GLN A 126 -10.57 -5.94 -19.40
C GLN A 126 -9.56 -7.03 -19.82
N ALA A 127 -9.81 -8.28 -19.42
CA ALA A 127 -8.99 -9.44 -19.80
C ALA A 127 -8.86 -9.58 -21.34
N PHE A 128 -10.00 -9.57 -22.05
CA PHE A 128 -10.00 -9.79 -23.50
C PHE A 128 -9.67 -8.54 -24.33
N GLU A 129 -9.96 -7.34 -23.83
CA GLU A 129 -9.81 -6.10 -24.61
C GLU A 129 -8.53 -5.31 -24.30
N ALA A 130 -7.90 -5.53 -23.15
CA ALA A 130 -6.80 -4.68 -22.70
C ALA A 130 -5.59 -5.41 -22.12
N ASN A 131 -5.79 -6.51 -21.40
CA ASN A 131 -4.69 -7.24 -20.77
C ASN A 131 -3.99 -8.18 -21.76
N ILE A 132 -2.70 -8.40 -21.52
CA ILE A 132 -1.91 -9.43 -22.20
C ILE A 132 -2.10 -10.74 -21.43
N GLU A 133 -2.80 -11.67 -22.05
CA GLU A 133 -3.20 -12.95 -21.46
C GLU A 133 -3.23 -14.05 -22.52
N ASP A 134 -3.17 -15.30 -22.08
CA ASP A 134 -3.40 -16.46 -22.94
C ASP A 134 -4.72 -17.18 -22.61
N THR A 135 -5.16 -17.96 -23.58
CA THR A 135 -6.26 -18.92 -23.45
C THR A 135 -5.90 -20.13 -24.30
N VAL A 136 -5.87 -21.28 -23.65
CA VAL A 136 -5.45 -22.55 -24.23
C VAL A 136 -6.64 -23.50 -24.20
N SER A 137 -7.05 -23.98 -25.37
CA SER A 137 -8.01 -25.06 -25.54
C SER A 137 -7.27 -26.36 -25.79
N MET A 138 -7.68 -27.44 -25.14
CA MET A 138 -7.05 -28.75 -25.19
C MET A 138 -8.12 -29.83 -25.33
N ARG A 139 -8.01 -30.70 -26.34
CA ARG A 139 -8.78 -31.95 -26.39
C ARG A 139 -7.99 -33.06 -25.74
N SER A 140 -8.40 -33.45 -24.55
CA SER A 140 -7.81 -34.51 -23.75
C SER A 140 -8.85 -35.03 -22.76
N ALA A 141 -9.35 -36.23 -23.03
CA ALA A 141 -10.22 -36.95 -22.09
C ALA A 141 -9.57 -37.17 -20.70
N PRO A 142 -8.29 -37.59 -20.57
CA PRO A 142 -7.67 -37.72 -19.25
C PRO A 142 -7.52 -36.39 -18.52
N LEU A 143 -7.24 -35.28 -19.22
CA LEU A 143 -7.22 -33.95 -18.60
C LEU A 143 -8.62 -33.51 -18.16
N ALA A 144 -9.63 -33.71 -19.00
CA ALA A 144 -11.02 -33.37 -18.69
C ALA A 144 -11.51 -34.12 -17.45
N GLN A 145 -11.15 -35.40 -17.33
CA GLN A 145 -11.40 -36.19 -16.12
C GLN A 145 -10.71 -35.57 -14.89
N LYS A 146 -9.41 -35.27 -14.97
CA LYS A 146 -8.65 -34.66 -13.85
C LYS A 146 -9.28 -33.35 -13.38
N TYR A 147 -9.69 -32.47 -14.30
CA TYR A 147 -10.35 -31.21 -13.96
C TYR A 147 -11.74 -31.42 -13.35
N ARG A 148 -12.54 -32.33 -13.90
CA ARG A 148 -13.87 -32.65 -13.37
C ARG A 148 -13.81 -33.22 -11.96
N GLU A 149 -12.86 -34.11 -11.69
CA GLU A 149 -12.63 -34.65 -10.35
C GLU A 149 -12.34 -33.52 -9.35
N GLN A 150 -11.48 -32.58 -9.73
CA GLN A 150 -11.19 -31.43 -8.89
C GLN A 150 -12.39 -30.50 -8.69
N MET A 151 -13.13 -30.19 -9.76
CA MET A 151 -14.35 -29.38 -9.68
C MET A 151 -15.43 -30.06 -8.82
N ASN A 152 -15.57 -31.38 -8.87
CA ASN A 152 -16.49 -32.12 -8.01
C ASN A 152 -16.09 -32.02 -6.53
N ARG A 153 -14.79 -32.04 -6.19
CA ARG A 153 -14.33 -31.81 -4.81
C ARG A 153 -14.68 -30.40 -4.34
N LEU A 154 -14.44 -29.39 -5.17
CA LEU A 154 -14.80 -28.00 -4.86
C LEU A 154 -16.30 -27.84 -4.61
N ILE A 155 -17.14 -28.46 -5.46
CA ILE A 155 -18.60 -28.42 -5.32
C ILE A 155 -19.06 -29.08 -4.02
N ALA A 156 -18.43 -30.19 -3.60
CA ALA A 156 -18.81 -30.92 -2.40
C ALA A 156 -18.69 -30.07 -1.11
N GLU A 157 -17.82 -29.06 -1.12
CA GLU A 157 -17.58 -28.14 0.00
C GLU A 157 -18.15 -26.73 -0.23
N ALA A 158 -18.83 -26.52 -1.36
CA ALA A 158 -19.35 -25.21 -1.77
C ALA A 158 -20.78 -24.95 -1.27
N THR A 159 -21.11 -23.67 -1.17
CA THR A 159 -22.48 -23.20 -0.94
C THR A 159 -23.17 -22.91 -2.27
N PRO A 160 -24.33 -23.52 -2.57
CA PRO A 160 -25.07 -23.19 -3.78
C PRO A 160 -25.73 -21.80 -3.68
N ILE A 161 -25.74 -21.06 -4.79
CA ILE A 161 -26.53 -19.84 -4.91
C ILE A 161 -27.96 -20.21 -5.32
N VAL A 162 -28.91 -19.87 -4.45
CA VAL A 162 -30.34 -19.99 -4.73
C VAL A 162 -30.87 -18.61 -5.11
N ALA A 163 -31.48 -18.48 -6.28
CA ALA A 163 -32.11 -17.23 -6.69
C ALA A 163 -33.34 -16.94 -5.80
N TYR A 164 -33.37 -15.75 -5.19
CA TYR A 164 -34.52 -15.29 -4.40
C TYR A 164 -35.48 -14.50 -5.28
N GLY A 165 -36.71 -14.98 -5.41
CA GLY A 165 -37.76 -14.40 -6.26
C GLY A 165 -37.89 -15.15 -7.59
N GLY A 166 -39.04 -15.80 -7.79
CA GLY A 166 -39.31 -16.54 -9.01
C GLY A 166 -39.78 -15.62 -10.14
N GLU A 167 -38.99 -15.49 -11.20
CA GLU A 167 -39.52 -15.07 -12.49
C GLU A 167 -40.40 -16.21 -13.05
N ASP A 168 -41.57 -15.90 -13.60
CA ASP A 168 -42.46 -16.92 -14.18
C ASP A 168 -41.67 -17.74 -15.22
N PRO A 169 -41.62 -19.09 -15.10
CA PRO A 169 -40.91 -19.95 -16.05
C PRO A 169 -41.26 -19.68 -17.52
N ARG A 170 -42.49 -19.22 -17.82
CA ARG A 170 -42.89 -18.84 -19.18
C ARG A 170 -42.21 -17.55 -19.65
N GLN A 171 -42.03 -16.57 -18.77
CA GLN A 171 -41.33 -15.32 -19.06
C GLN A 171 -39.83 -15.55 -19.24
N LEU A 172 -39.24 -16.37 -18.36
CA LEU A 172 -37.85 -16.79 -18.46
C LEU A 172 -37.58 -17.55 -19.77
N ALA A 173 -38.43 -18.53 -20.10
CA ALA A 173 -38.33 -19.26 -21.37
C ALA A 173 -38.50 -18.35 -22.59
N LYS A 174 -39.39 -17.36 -22.53
CA LYS A 174 -39.56 -16.35 -23.59
C LYS A 174 -38.31 -15.46 -23.74
N ARG A 175 -37.70 -15.04 -22.64
CA ARG A 175 -36.48 -14.22 -22.61
C ARG A 175 -35.33 -14.91 -23.33
N TYR A 176 -35.04 -16.16 -22.98
CA TYR A 176 -33.93 -16.89 -23.58
C TYR A 176 -34.22 -17.38 -25.00
N ARG A 177 -35.47 -17.68 -25.35
CA ARG A 177 -35.86 -17.98 -26.74
C ARG A 177 -35.58 -16.82 -27.70
N ASN A 178 -35.71 -15.58 -27.24
CA ASN A 178 -35.49 -14.38 -28.04
C ASN A 178 -34.04 -13.87 -27.99
N MET A 179 -33.22 -14.40 -27.09
CA MET A 179 -31.82 -14.00 -26.96
C MET A 179 -30.99 -14.65 -28.09
N ARG A 180 -30.18 -13.84 -28.77
CA ARG A 180 -29.31 -14.31 -29.84
C ARG A 180 -28.00 -14.82 -29.27
N TRP A 181 -27.39 -15.79 -29.96
CA TRP A 181 -26.03 -16.20 -29.64
C TRP A 181 -25.07 -15.00 -29.77
N PRO A 182 -24.21 -14.75 -28.78
CA PRO A 182 -23.25 -13.65 -28.84
C PRO A 182 -22.30 -13.79 -30.02
N VAL A 183 -22.04 -12.67 -30.71
CA VAL A 183 -21.10 -12.61 -31.82
C VAL A 183 -19.99 -11.64 -31.44
N PRO A 184 -18.73 -12.11 -31.31
CA PRO A 184 -17.60 -11.24 -31.03
C PRO A 184 -17.54 -10.07 -32.00
N ALA A 185 -17.31 -8.86 -31.50
CA ALA A 185 -17.09 -7.70 -32.36
C ALA A 185 -15.85 -7.94 -33.25
N ALA A 186 -15.93 -7.60 -34.53
CA ALA A 186 -14.80 -7.73 -35.44
C ALA A 186 -13.59 -6.95 -34.89
N PRO A 187 -12.35 -7.49 -34.96
CA PRO A 187 -11.16 -6.79 -34.52
C PRO A 187 -11.04 -5.43 -35.23
N GLY A 188 -11.23 -4.33 -34.50
CA GLY A 188 -11.13 -2.96 -35.04
C GLY A 188 -12.44 -2.25 -35.36
N GLY A 189 -13.61 -2.77 -34.97
CA GLY A 189 -14.86 -2.01 -35.03
C GLY A 189 -14.84 -0.77 -34.14
N ASN A 190 -15.24 0.40 -34.67
CA ASN A 190 -15.32 1.66 -33.94
C ASN A 190 -16.30 1.56 -32.75
N HIS A 191 -15.78 1.26 -31.56
CA HIS A 191 -16.51 1.49 -30.33
C HIS A 191 -16.60 3.01 -30.10
N ARG A 192 -17.82 3.57 -30.20
CA ARG A 192 -18.13 4.92 -29.70
C ARG A 192 -18.04 4.91 -28.17
N GLY A 193 -16.83 4.98 -27.63
CA GLY A 193 -16.56 5.01 -26.21
C GLY A 193 -15.10 5.40 -25.95
N LEU A 194 -14.90 6.68 -25.60
CA LEU A 194 -13.64 7.27 -25.11
C LEU A 194 -12.38 6.97 -25.95
N ALA A 195 -12.28 7.65 -27.10
CA ALA A 195 -10.98 7.90 -27.73
C ALA A 195 -10.14 8.82 -26.82
N GLY A 196 -9.37 8.21 -25.92
CA GLY A 196 -8.25 8.87 -25.26
C GLY A 196 -7.12 9.15 -26.26
N PRO A 197 -6.16 10.03 -25.92
CA PRO A 197 -5.04 10.37 -26.79
C PRO A 197 -4.29 9.09 -27.20
N ARG A 198 -3.82 9.04 -28.46
CA ARG A 198 -3.11 7.91 -29.09
C ARG A 198 -2.01 7.37 -28.15
N SER A 199 -2.32 6.35 -27.34
CA SER A 199 -1.32 5.71 -26.49
C SER A 199 -0.61 4.60 -27.26
N ARG A 200 0.62 4.29 -26.84
CA ARG A 200 1.40 3.12 -27.29
C ARG A 200 0.78 1.79 -26.79
N THR A 201 -0.55 1.61 -26.86
CA THR A 201 -1.18 0.33 -26.52
C THR A 201 -0.58 -0.78 -27.37
N PHE A 202 -0.11 -1.85 -26.72
CA PHE A 202 0.35 -3.06 -27.41
C PHE A 202 -0.74 -3.54 -28.36
N ARG A 203 -0.38 -3.64 -29.64
CA ARG A 203 -1.17 -4.35 -30.65
C ARG A 203 -0.23 -5.39 -31.23
N PRO A 204 -0.37 -6.67 -30.84
CA PRO A 204 0.52 -7.68 -31.38
C PRO A 204 0.42 -7.66 -32.91
N SER A 205 1.51 -7.91 -33.63
CA SER A 205 1.40 -8.23 -35.06
C SER A 205 0.44 -9.40 -35.25
N ARG A 206 -0.22 -9.52 -36.42
CA ARG A 206 -1.21 -10.58 -36.65
C ARG A 206 -0.55 -11.95 -36.45
N MET A 207 -0.86 -12.57 -35.31
CA MET A 207 -0.58 -13.97 -35.01
C MET A 207 -1.94 -14.65 -35.07
N ASP A 208 -2.10 -15.57 -36.01
CA ASP A 208 -3.31 -16.38 -36.07
C ASP A 208 -3.32 -17.36 -34.89
N VAL A 209 -4.51 -17.80 -34.48
CA VAL A 209 -4.66 -18.85 -33.45
C VAL A 209 -3.82 -20.05 -33.84
N LEU A 210 -2.82 -20.39 -33.02
CA LEU A 210 -2.07 -21.62 -33.22
C LEU A 210 -3.03 -22.77 -32.98
N SER A 211 -3.31 -23.55 -34.02
CA SER A 211 -4.10 -24.78 -33.93
C SER A 211 -3.23 -25.95 -34.33
N ARG A 212 -3.03 -26.89 -33.40
CA ARG A 212 -2.27 -28.10 -33.64
C ARG A 212 -3.17 -29.31 -33.44
N THR A 213 -3.23 -30.15 -34.45
CA THR A 213 -3.86 -31.47 -34.39
C THR A 213 -2.78 -32.55 -34.34
N GLY A 214 -2.99 -33.58 -33.54
CA GLY A 214 -2.05 -34.68 -33.33
C GLY A 214 -1.69 -34.89 -31.86
N GLU A 215 -1.22 -36.11 -31.56
CA GLU A 215 -0.86 -36.51 -30.20
C GLU A 215 0.33 -35.70 -29.65
N GLY A 216 0.19 -35.22 -28.42
CA GLY A 216 1.23 -34.56 -27.66
C GLY A 216 1.09 -34.84 -26.16
N ASN A 217 2.15 -34.56 -25.41
CA ASN A 217 2.19 -34.79 -23.97
C ASN A 217 2.31 -33.47 -23.21
N MET A 218 1.61 -33.39 -22.08
CA MET A 218 1.72 -32.32 -21.11
C MET A 218 1.75 -32.87 -19.69
N ASP A 219 2.25 -32.09 -18.76
CA ASP A 219 2.05 -32.34 -17.33
C ASP A 219 1.08 -31.29 -16.80
N ALA A 220 0.20 -31.68 -15.88
CA ALA A 220 -0.79 -30.78 -15.29
C ALA A 220 -0.83 -30.96 -13.77
N TRP A 221 -0.78 -29.84 -13.05
CA TRP A 221 -0.88 -29.78 -11.60
C TRP A 221 -2.00 -28.84 -11.19
N PHE A 222 -2.56 -29.14 -10.02
CA PHE A 222 -3.18 -28.12 -9.20
C PHE A 222 -2.21 -27.73 -8.07
N THR A 223 -2.20 -26.47 -7.65
CA THR A 223 -1.19 -25.92 -6.70
C THR A 223 -1.19 -26.56 -5.31
N PHE A 224 -2.26 -27.26 -4.91
CA PHE A 224 -2.27 -28.05 -3.68
C PHE A 224 -1.58 -29.42 -3.83
N GLU A 225 -1.35 -29.88 -5.07
CA GLU A 225 -0.56 -31.09 -5.34
C GLU A 225 0.92 -30.78 -5.07
N PRO A 226 1.63 -31.63 -4.31
CA PRO A 226 3.03 -31.39 -3.97
C PRO A 226 3.94 -31.42 -5.20
N GLY A 227 5.05 -30.69 -5.17
CA GLY A 227 6.12 -30.81 -6.16
C GLY A 227 6.06 -29.85 -7.36
N VAL A 228 4.98 -29.07 -7.53
CA VAL A 228 4.85 -28.19 -8.71
C VAL A 228 5.87 -27.04 -8.71
N GLY A 229 6.17 -26.46 -7.54
CA GLY A 229 7.19 -25.42 -7.39
C GLY A 229 8.59 -25.94 -7.69
N GLU A 230 8.90 -27.12 -7.18
CA GLU A 230 10.17 -27.82 -7.40
C GLU A 230 10.33 -28.22 -8.88
N ALA A 231 9.28 -28.73 -9.52
CA ALA A 231 9.29 -29.10 -10.93
C ALA A 231 9.50 -27.89 -11.85
N LEU A 232 8.84 -26.77 -11.54
CA LEU A 232 9.01 -25.51 -12.26
C LEU A 232 10.44 -24.95 -12.07
N ALA A 233 10.97 -24.97 -10.85
CA ALA A 233 12.34 -24.53 -10.57
C ALA A 233 13.38 -25.45 -11.24
N ALA A 234 13.12 -26.76 -11.28
CA ALA A 234 13.96 -27.72 -12.01
C ALA A 234 13.93 -27.49 -13.53
N SER A 235 12.79 -27.12 -14.10
CA SER A 235 12.68 -26.72 -15.50
C SER A 235 13.57 -25.51 -15.82
N ILE A 236 13.51 -24.46 -14.99
CA ILE A 236 14.39 -23.28 -15.10
C ILE A 236 15.87 -23.69 -15.01
N ARG A 237 16.23 -24.49 -14.00
CA ARG A 237 17.61 -24.98 -13.81
C ARG A 237 18.08 -25.94 -14.91
N SER A 238 17.18 -26.52 -15.69
CA SER A 238 17.52 -27.38 -16.84
C SER A 238 17.79 -26.61 -18.14
N ALA A 239 17.60 -25.29 -18.14
CA ALA A 239 17.85 -24.47 -19.31
C ALA A 239 19.33 -24.50 -19.71
N THR A 240 19.57 -24.59 -21.02
CA THR A 240 20.90 -24.69 -21.62
C THR A 240 21.20 -23.55 -22.59
N ASN A 241 20.18 -22.80 -23.01
CA ASN A 241 20.32 -21.74 -23.99
C ASN A 241 19.45 -20.52 -23.66
N ARG A 242 18.17 -20.72 -23.32
CA ARG A 242 17.24 -19.59 -23.17
C ARG A 242 16.09 -19.85 -22.22
N ILE A 243 15.77 -18.82 -21.44
CA ILE A 243 14.57 -18.72 -20.61
C ILE A 243 13.82 -17.44 -20.99
N ASP A 244 12.53 -17.56 -21.31
CA ASP A 244 11.62 -16.43 -21.49
C ASP A 244 10.46 -16.52 -20.50
N VAL A 245 10.30 -15.49 -19.67
CA VAL A 245 9.23 -15.39 -18.66
C VAL A 245 8.31 -14.22 -19.00
N GLY A 246 7.01 -14.45 -18.90
CA GLY A 246 5.98 -13.41 -18.86
C GLY A 246 5.14 -13.60 -17.60
N MET A 247 5.31 -12.74 -16.60
CA MET A 247 4.74 -12.97 -15.27
C MET A 247 4.09 -11.73 -14.68
N TYR A 248 2.85 -11.87 -14.20
CA TYR A 248 2.14 -10.79 -13.51
C TYR A 248 2.79 -10.46 -12.15
N LEU A 249 2.99 -11.47 -11.29
CA LEU A 249 3.61 -11.31 -9.97
C LEU A 249 4.55 -12.48 -9.64
N LEU A 250 5.72 -12.16 -9.07
CA LEU A 250 6.76 -13.11 -8.67
C LEU A 250 7.29 -12.77 -7.27
N ASN A 251 7.14 -13.66 -6.29
CA ASN A 251 7.87 -13.60 -4.99
C ASN A 251 8.13 -14.96 -4.33
N GLN A 252 8.02 -16.05 -5.09
CA GLN A 252 8.45 -17.37 -4.65
C GLN A 252 10.00 -17.37 -4.65
N PRO A 253 10.68 -17.53 -3.49
CA PRO A 253 12.14 -17.36 -3.40
C PRO A 253 12.97 -18.35 -4.23
N GLU A 254 12.56 -19.61 -4.30
CA GLU A 254 13.23 -20.65 -5.07
C GLU A 254 13.19 -20.39 -6.58
N LEU A 255 12.08 -19.85 -7.10
CA LEU A 255 11.94 -19.49 -8.51
C LEU A 255 12.75 -18.23 -8.84
N VAL A 256 12.78 -17.25 -7.92
CA VAL A 256 13.66 -16.08 -8.04
C VAL A 256 15.12 -16.52 -8.07
N GLN A 257 15.54 -17.38 -7.15
CA GLN A 257 16.90 -17.91 -7.10
C GLN A 257 17.25 -18.71 -8.36
N ALA A 258 16.36 -19.59 -8.82
CA ALA A 258 16.59 -20.38 -10.03
C ALA A 258 16.80 -19.50 -11.27
N LEU A 259 16.05 -18.40 -11.40
CA LEU A 259 16.21 -17.42 -12.48
C LEU A 259 17.53 -16.64 -12.35
N ALA A 260 17.86 -16.19 -11.14
CA ALA A 260 19.11 -15.48 -10.87
C ALA A 260 20.35 -16.35 -11.15
N ASP A 261 20.35 -17.59 -10.68
CA ASP A 261 21.43 -18.56 -10.92
C ASP A 261 21.65 -18.79 -12.43
N GLN A 262 20.56 -18.94 -13.19
CA GLN A 262 20.66 -19.13 -14.65
C GLN A 262 21.04 -17.86 -15.39
N ALA A 263 20.67 -16.67 -14.89
CA ALA A 263 21.09 -15.41 -15.49
C ALA A 263 22.60 -15.19 -15.37
N GLN A 264 23.24 -15.76 -14.34
CA GLN A 264 24.69 -15.74 -14.18
C GLN A 264 25.43 -16.75 -15.08
N ASN A 265 24.72 -17.70 -15.68
CA ASN A 265 25.30 -18.65 -16.61
C ASN A 265 25.50 -17.98 -17.99
N PRO A 266 26.75 -17.79 -18.47
CA PRO A 266 27.01 -17.08 -19.72
C PRO A 266 26.48 -17.78 -20.98
N GLN A 267 26.05 -19.04 -20.87
CA GLN A 267 25.44 -19.79 -21.97
C GLN A 267 23.91 -19.64 -22.03
N VAL A 268 23.28 -19.13 -20.97
CA VAL A 268 21.82 -19.05 -20.86
C VAL A 268 21.38 -17.59 -20.87
N ARG A 269 20.53 -17.23 -21.83
CA ARG A 269 19.90 -15.91 -21.86
C ARG A 269 18.57 -15.94 -21.12
N VAL A 270 18.44 -15.14 -20.07
CA VAL A 270 17.19 -15.02 -19.30
C VAL A 270 16.52 -13.69 -19.62
N ARG A 271 15.29 -13.73 -20.16
CA ARG A 271 14.43 -12.56 -20.33
C ARG A 271 13.19 -12.71 -19.47
N ALA A 272 12.92 -11.72 -18.63
CA ALA A 272 11.77 -11.73 -17.74
C ALA A 272 10.94 -10.45 -17.89
N LEU A 273 9.73 -10.62 -18.41
CA LEU A 273 8.77 -9.54 -18.62
C LEU A 273 7.74 -9.56 -17.49
N PHE A 274 7.58 -8.43 -16.83
CA PHE A 274 6.72 -8.30 -15.66
C PHE A 274 5.67 -7.20 -15.82
N ASP A 275 4.57 -7.33 -15.08
CA ASP A 275 3.61 -6.25 -14.96
C ASP A 275 4.21 -5.03 -14.22
N ILE A 276 3.68 -3.83 -14.48
CA ILE A 276 4.06 -2.62 -13.76
C ILE A 276 3.89 -2.73 -12.24
N GLN A 277 2.97 -3.58 -11.77
CA GLN A 277 2.81 -3.89 -10.34
C GLN A 277 4.02 -4.56 -9.70
N MET A 278 4.96 -5.13 -10.46
CA MET A 278 6.23 -5.61 -9.91
C MET A 278 7.18 -4.47 -9.51
N ARG A 279 6.98 -3.24 -10.01
CA ARG A 279 7.77 -2.04 -9.61
C ARG A 279 7.41 -1.47 -8.25
N GLU A 280 6.67 -2.24 -7.48
CA GLU A 280 5.69 -1.72 -6.58
C GLU A 280 5.83 -2.62 -5.33
N GLY A 281 6.53 -2.14 -4.29
CA GLY A 281 6.66 -2.84 -3.00
C GLY A 281 7.81 -3.82 -2.88
N GLY A 282 7.66 -4.83 -2.03
CA GLY A 282 8.67 -5.89 -1.83
C GLY A 282 8.97 -6.72 -3.09
N PHE A 283 8.23 -6.51 -4.19
CA PHE A 283 8.53 -7.07 -5.51
C PHE A 283 9.66 -6.34 -6.25
N MET A 284 9.92 -5.08 -5.90
CA MET A 284 10.91 -4.26 -6.59
C MET A 284 12.34 -4.73 -6.29
N GLY A 285 12.59 -5.19 -5.05
CA GLY A 285 13.85 -5.85 -4.69
C GLY A 285 14.15 -7.04 -5.61
N ILE A 286 13.14 -7.85 -5.93
CA ILE A 286 13.28 -8.99 -6.84
C ILE A 286 13.64 -8.53 -8.26
N LEU A 287 13.08 -7.41 -8.74
CA LEU A 287 13.47 -6.85 -10.05
C LEU A 287 14.94 -6.42 -10.05
N HIS A 288 15.44 -5.82 -8.95
CA HIS A 288 16.85 -5.52 -8.78
C HIS A 288 17.70 -6.78 -8.74
N ASP A 289 17.38 -7.75 -7.88
CA ASP A 289 18.14 -8.99 -7.73
C ASP A 289 18.28 -9.72 -9.07
N LEU A 290 17.18 -9.80 -9.85
CA LEU A 290 17.21 -10.41 -11.18
C LEU A 290 18.03 -9.60 -12.18
N ALA A 291 17.89 -8.27 -12.20
CA ALA A 291 18.66 -7.41 -13.10
C ALA A 291 20.16 -7.43 -12.77
N GLU A 292 20.52 -7.40 -11.49
CA GLU A 292 21.91 -7.52 -11.01
C GLU A 292 22.52 -8.89 -11.33
N ALA A 293 21.71 -9.95 -11.29
CA ALA A 293 22.12 -11.30 -11.71
C ALA A 293 22.30 -11.45 -13.23
N GLY A 294 21.94 -10.45 -14.03
CA GLY A 294 22.10 -10.44 -15.49
C GLY A 294 20.83 -10.76 -16.29
N CYS A 295 19.66 -10.78 -15.66
CA CYS A 295 18.39 -11.01 -16.34
C CYS A 295 17.98 -9.78 -17.18
N GLU A 296 17.48 -10.00 -18.40
CA GLU A 296 16.86 -8.96 -19.22
C GLU A 296 15.45 -8.67 -18.72
N VAL A 297 15.35 -7.76 -17.74
CA VAL A 297 14.09 -7.39 -17.09
C VAL A 297 13.36 -6.31 -17.90
N GLY A 298 12.12 -6.61 -18.28
CA GLY A 298 11.21 -5.67 -18.97
C GLY A 298 9.92 -5.48 -18.18
N ILE A 299 9.45 -4.23 -18.08
CA ILE A 299 8.21 -3.89 -17.37
C ILE A 299 7.14 -3.41 -18.35
N TYR A 300 5.95 -3.97 -18.27
CA TYR A 300 4.79 -3.58 -19.07
C TYR A 300 3.58 -3.31 -18.19
N GLY A 301 2.89 -2.20 -18.41
CA GLY A 301 1.63 -1.92 -17.72
C GLY A 301 1.34 -0.42 -17.61
N GLY A 302 0.15 -0.09 -17.13
CA GLY A 302 -0.31 1.29 -16.89
C GLY A 302 -1.77 1.30 -16.45
N ASP A 303 -2.39 2.47 -16.35
CA ASP A 303 -3.73 2.66 -15.75
C ASP A 303 -4.84 1.80 -16.37
N ARG A 304 -4.68 1.34 -17.62
CA ARG A 304 -5.72 0.62 -18.37
C ARG A 304 -5.29 -0.68 -19.03
N HIS A 305 -4.03 -1.11 -18.86
CA HIS A 305 -3.51 -2.32 -19.51
C HIS A 305 -2.45 -2.98 -18.63
N SER A 306 -2.44 -4.31 -18.60
CA SER A 306 -1.59 -5.11 -17.71
C SER A 306 -0.96 -6.28 -18.45
N LEU A 307 0.26 -6.66 -18.05
CA LEU A 307 0.88 -7.95 -18.42
C LEU A 307 0.37 -9.00 -17.43
N HIS A 308 -0.71 -9.68 -17.78
CA HIS A 308 -1.36 -10.64 -16.88
C HIS A 308 -1.06 -12.11 -17.24
N LEU A 309 0.08 -12.36 -17.89
CA LEU A 309 0.60 -13.70 -18.16
C LEU A 309 1.16 -14.37 -16.90
N LYS A 310 1.26 -15.71 -16.95
CA LYS A 310 1.95 -16.54 -15.96
C LYS A 310 2.73 -17.66 -16.67
N THR A 311 3.63 -17.26 -17.55
CA THR A 311 4.20 -18.12 -18.58
C THR A 311 5.71 -18.25 -18.44
N LEU A 312 6.23 -19.46 -18.70
CA LEU A 312 7.65 -19.77 -18.86
C LEU A 312 7.88 -20.48 -20.19
N VAL A 313 8.93 -20.14 -20.92
CA VAL A 313 9.45 -20.90 -22.05
C VAL A 313 10.91 -21.26 -21.77
N VAL A 314 11.26 -22.53 -21.93
CA VAL A 314 12.64 -23.03 -21.74
C VAL A 314 13.13 -23.70 -23.03
N ASP A 315 14.30 -23.26 -23.50
CA ASP A 315 15.08 -23.84 -24.63
C ASP A 315 14.27 -24.20 -25.88
N ASP A 316 13.22 -23.45 -26.20
CA ASP A 316 12.34 -23.73 -27.35
C ASP A 316 11.75 -25.15 -27.38
N ARG A 317 11.59 -25.78 -26.22
CA ARG A 317 11.08 -27.15 -26.09
C ARG A 317 9.95 -27.29 -25.08
N GLN A 318 9.84 -26.38 -24.13
CA GLN A 318 8.89 -26.46 -23.03
C GLN A 318 8.16 -25.13 -22.83
N VAL A 319 6.86 -25.20 -22.55
CA VAL A 319 6.03 -24.04 -22.18
C VAL A 319 5.27 -24.36 -20.91
N TRP A 320 5.36 -23.47 -19.93
CA TRP A 320 4.48 -23.48 -18.78
C TRP A 320 3.48 -22.35 -18.86
N THR A 321 2.23 -22.61 -18.51
CA THR A 321 1.19 -21.59 -18.33
C THR A 321 0.11 -22.08 -17.38
N GLY A 322 -0.89 -21.25 -17.08
CA GLY A 322 -2.01 -21.58 -16.21
C GLY A 322 -2.51 -20.36 -15.45
N SER A 323 -3.31 -20.59 -14.42
CA SER A 323 -3.86 -19.50 -13.61
C SER A 323 -2.89 -18.93 -12.57
N ALA A 324 -1.81 -19.64 -12.24
CA ALA A 324 -1.00 -19.38 -11.06
C ALA A 324 0.10 -18.33 -11.21
N ASN A 325 0.06 -17.30 -10.37
CA ASN A 325 1.22 -16.40 -10.21
C ASN A 325 2.37 -17.12 -9.49
N TRP A 326 3.60 -16.66 -9.64
CA TRP A 326 4.75 -17.28 -8.96
C TRP A 326 4.98 -16.65 -7.59
N THR A 327 3.98 -16.74 -6.74
CA THR A 327 4.00 -16.16 -5.39
C THR A 327 3.86 -17.22 -4.31
N LYS A 328 4.33 -16.92 -3.09
CA LYS A 328 4.15 -17.81 -1.92
C LYS A 328 2.67 -18.15 -1.68
N ALA A 329 1.77 -17.21 -1.96
CA ALA A 329 0.32 -17.43 -1.78
C ALA A 329 -0.26 -18.34 -2.86
N ALA A 330 0.08 -18.11 -4.12
CA ALA A 330 -0.34 -18.96 -5.24
C ALA A 330 0.11 -20.41 -5.05
N MET A 331 1.38 -20.60 -4.71
CA MET A 331 2.00 -21.93 -4.61
C MET A 331 1.69 -22.68 -3.31
N GLY A 332 1.05 -22.04 -2.32
CA GLY A 332 0.85 -22.66 -1.00
C GLY A 332 -0.54 -22.51 -0.39
N MET A 333 -1.38 -21.62 -0.93
CA MET A 333 -2.70 -21.32 -0.36
C MET A 333 -3.82 -21.29 -1.41
N ASN A 334 -3.55 -20.78 -2.62
CA ASN A 334 -4.59 -20.69 -3.64
C ASN A 334 -4.85 -22.05 -4.30
N ILE A 335 -6.05 -22.20 -4.84
CA ILE A 335 -6.42 -23.30 -5.74
C ILE A 335 -6.26 -22.79 -7.17
N GLU A 336 -5.19 -23.20 -7.83
CA GLU A 336 -4.80 -22.78 -9.18
C GLU A 336 -4.32 -23.99 -9.98
N ASP A 337 -4.25 -23.84 -11.30
CA ASP A 337 -3.72 -24.83 -12.22
C ASP A 337 -2.41 -24.34 -12.85
N ILE A 338 -1.52 -25.29 -13.11
CA ILE A 338 -0.27 -25.08 -13.82
C ILE A 338 -0.11 -26.22 -14.82
N LEU A 339 0.11 -25.87 -16.09
CA LEU A 339 0.25 -26.76 -17.23
C LEU A 339 1.65 -26.63 -17.81
N CYS A 340 2.28 -27.75 -18.13
CA CYS A 340 3.57 -27.81 -18.80
C CYS A 340 3.46 -28.60 -20.10
N PHE A 341 3.63 -27.94 -21.23
CA PHE A 341 3.66 -28.57 -22.55
C PHE A 341 5.08 -28.86 -22.99
N HIS A 342 5.33 -30.09 -23.43
CA HIS A 342 6.60 -30.51 -24.03
C HIS A 342 6.49 -30.41 -25.56
N SER A 343 6.57 -29.19 -26.09
CA SER A 343 6.30 -28.89 -27.49
C SER A 343 7.11 -27.71 -28.02
N SER A 344 7.99 -27.99 -29.00
CA SER A 344 8.80 -26.95 -29.65
C SER A 344 7.98 -25.95 -30.46
N ASP A 345 6.88 -26.36 -31.09
CA ASP A 345 6.02 -25.45 -31.85
C ASP A 345 5.33 -24.45 -30.92
N MET A 346 4.82 -24.93 -29.78
CA MET A 346 4.20 -24.05 -28.78
C MET A 346 5.26 -23.13 -28.16
N ALA A 347 6.45 -23.66 -27.85
CA ALA A 347 7.55 -22.85 -27.32
C ALA A 347 7.95 -21.73 -28.28
N ALA A 348 8.09 -22.04 -29.58
CA ALA A 348 8.36 -21.04 -30.60
C ALA A 348 7.24 -19.99 -30.73
N TYR A 349 5.98 -20.40 -30.60
CA TYR A 349 4.81 -19.51 -30.64
C TYR A 349 4.78 -18.54 -29.45
N TYR A 350 4.92 -19.04 -28.22
CA TYR A 350 4.99 -18.21 -27.01
C TYR A 350 6.22 -17.31 -27.01
N ARG A 351 7.40 -17.80 -27.41
CA ARG A 351 8.61 -16.98 -27.54
C ARG A 351 8.41 -15.83 -28.53
N THR A 352 7.77 -16.10 -29.67
CA THR A 352 7.47 -15.08 -30.67
C THR A 352 6.54 -14.01 -30.10
N PHE A 353 5.50 -14.43 -29.37
CA PHE A 353 4.59 -13.52 -28.69
C PHE A 353 5.29 -12.68 -27.62
N LEU A 354 6.03 -13.30 -26.70
CA LEU A 354 6.82 -12.60 -25.68
C LEU A 354 7.87 -11.67 -26.31
N GLY A 355 8.41 -12.02 -27.48
CA GLY A 355 9.26 -11.15 -28.28
C GLY A 355 8.55 -9.88 -28.74
N GLN A 356 7.31 -9.97 -29.18
CA GLN A 356 6.50 -8.81 -29.51
C GLN A 356 6.18 -7.98 -28.26
N VAL A 357 5.82 -8.61 -27.14
CA VAL A 357 5.54 -7.90 -25.88
C VAL A 357 6.77 -7.14 -25.38
N ALA A 358 7.96 -7.77 -25.44
CA ALA A 358 9.22 -7.18 -24.98
C ALA A 358 9.54 -5.84 -25.65
N VAL A 359 9.20 -5.66 -26.93
CA VAL A 359 9.40 -4.40 -27.67
C VAL A 359 8.59 -3.24 -27.08
N HIS A 360 7.49 -3.56 -26.38
CA HIS A 360 6.62 -2.59 -25.72
C HIS A 360 6.91 -2.45 -24.22
N CYS A 361 7.79 -3.28 -23.66
CA CYS A 361 8.22 -3.15 -22.28
C CYS A 361 9.18 -1.97 -22.12
N MET A 362 9.06 -1.28 -20.99
CA MET A 362 10.13 -0.42 -20.49
C MET A 362 11.26 -1.32 -20.01
N SER A 363 12.49 -1.09 -20.47
CA SER A 363 13.65 -1.75 -19.86
C SER A 363 13.74 -1.34 -18.40
N PHE A 364 14.01 -2.30 -17.53
CA PHE A 364 14.33 -2.04 -16.14
C PHE A 364 15.84 -1.93 -16.01
N ASP A 365 16.33 -0.71 -16.07
CA ASP A 365 17.69 -0.42 -15.64
C ASP A 365 17.66 -0.26 -14.12
N PRO A 366 18.40 -1.07 -13.34
CA PRO A 366 18.63 -0.72 -11.95
C PRO A 366 19.24 0.68 -11.95
N PRO A 367 18.77 1.61 -11.09
CA PRO A 367 19.42 2.90 -11.00
C PRO A 367 20.88 2.59 -10.68
N VAL A 368 21.77 2.94 -11.60
CA VAL A 368 23.20 3.01 -11.31
C VAL A 368 23.24 3.85 -10.05
N ALA A 369 23.61 3.23 -8.93
CA ALA A 369 23.79 3.94 -7.68
C ALA A 369 24.64 5.14 -8.09
N ALA A 370 24.06 6.34 -8.00
CA ALA A 370 24.81 7.52 -8.33
C ALA A 370 25.99 7.47 -7.37
N ALA A 371 27.15 7.11 -7.91
CA ALA A 371 28.43 7.31 -7.28
C ALA A 371 28.65 8.83 -7.28
N GLY A 372 27.75 9.54 -6.60
CA GLY A 372 28.14 10.74 -5.91
C GLY A 372 29.07 10.22 -4.84
N GLU A 373 30.36 10.46 -5.05
CA GLU A 373 31.37 10.38 -4.01
C GLU A 373 30.79 11.07 -2.76
N VAL A 374 30.29 10.25 -1.82
CA VAL A 374 30.24 10.65 -0.43
C VAL A 374 31.71 10.72 -0.04
N PRO A 375 32.23 11.87 0.42
CA PRO A 375 33.60 11.93 0.90
C PRO A 375 33.78 10.81 1.92
N ALA A 376 34.70 9.88 1.65
CA ALA A 376 35.04 8.78 2.53
C ALA A 376 35.76 9.24 3.81
N GLU A 377 35.73 10.54 4.12
CA GLU A 377 36.31 11.13 5.31
C GLU A 377 35.25 11.87 6.11
N GLY A 378 34.75 11.18 7.17
CA GLY A 378 34.13 11.82 8.32
C GLY A 378 32.68 11.47 8.61
N CYS A 379 32.37 10.21 8.96
CA CYS A 379 31.21 9.94 9.82
C CYS A 379 31.67 9.34 11.16
N GLY A 380 32.30 10.19 11.97
CA GLY A 380 32.66 9.84 13.34
C GLY A 380 31.41 9.76 14.22
N ARG A 381 30.91 8.54 14.41
CA ARG A 381 29.87 8.07 15.35
C ARG A 381 28.42 8.32 14.92
N LEU A 382 27.80 7.25 14.40
CA LEU A 382 26.34 7.13 14.29
C LEU A 382 25.67 7.40 15.64
N PRO A 383 24.49 8.05 15.67
CA PRO A 383 23.71 8.21 16.87
C PRO A 383 23.26 6.84 17.34
N PRO A 384 23.23 6.62 18.65
CA PRO A 384 23.56 5.29 19.04
C PRO A 384 22.36 4.53 19.60
N THR A 385 22.44 3.22 19.46
CA THR A 385 21.30 2.31 19.41
C THR A 385 21.37 1.32 20.56
N GLY A 386 20.22 0.84 21.01
CA GLY A 386 20.19 -0.24 21.99
C GLY A 386 20.74 -1.53 21.37
N PRO A 387 21.20 -2.48 22.19
CA PRO A 387 21.62 -3.79 21.68
C PRO A 387 20.44 -4.68 21.29
N ARG A 388 19.22 -4.37 21.77
CA ARG A 388 17.95 -4.99 21.40
C ARG A 388 16.74 -4.16 21.84
N THR A 389 15.58 -4.41 21.25
CA THR A 389 14.28 -3.87 21.68
C THR A 389 13.81 -4.51 23.00
N ASN A 390 13.25 -3.71 23.91
CA ASN A 390 12.63 -4.22 25.14
C ASN A 390 11.23 -4.79 24.87
N PHE A 391 11.10 -6.12 24.90
CA PHE A 391 9.88 -6.83 24.53
C PHE A 391 8.81 -6.83 25.64
N THR A 392 9.17 -6.48 26.88
CA THR A 392 8.21 -6.40 28.00
C THR A 392 7.46 -5.08 28.09
N ALA A 393 7.92 -4.06 27.36
CA ALA A 393 7.42 -2.68 27.44
C ALA A 393 6.88 -2.16 26.09
N LEU A 394 6.16 -3.02 25.35
CA LEU A 394 5.59 -2.69 24.04
C LEU A 394 4.30 -1.86 24.11
N ALA A 395 3.66 -1.82 25.28
CA ALA A 395 2.46 -1.00 25.48
C ALA A 395 2.79 0.48 25.24
N ARG A 396 1.88 1.15 24.55
CA ARG A 396 2.03 2.57 24.26
C ARG A 396 1.34 3.39 25.34
N PRO A 397 2.07 4.17 26.16
CA PRO A 397 1.45 5.05 27.14
C PRO A 397 0.68 6.18 26.41
N PRO A 398 -0.51 6.56 26.88
CA PRO A 398 -1.20 7.75 26.38
C PRO A 398 -0.35 9.00 26.70
N PHE A 399 -0.43 9.99 25.82
CA PHE A 399 0.18 11.30 26.05
C PHE A 399 -0.92 12.32 26.30
N GLU A 400 -0.77 13.16 27.33
CA GLU A 400 -1.80 14.14 27.69
C GLU A 400 -1.80 15.34 26.75
N ALA A 401 -3.01 15.85 26.45
CA ALA A 401 -3.16 17.11 25.73
C ALA A 401 -2.66 18.28 26.58
N PHE A 402 -2.19 19.34 25.93
CA PHE A 402 -1.75 20.53 26.64
C PHE A 402 -1.97 21.82 25.86
N GLU A 403 -2.23 22.90 26.59
CA GLU A 403 -2.36 24.25 26.05
C GLU A 403 -1.03 25.01 26.08
N PHE A 404 -0.87 25.93 25.13
CA PHE A 404 0.26 26.84 25.00
C PHE A 404 -0.10 28.05 24.13
N GLU A 405 0.76 29.05 24.15
CA GLU A 405 0.69 30.22 23.28
C GLU A 405 1.76 30.14 22.19
N ALA A 406 1.39 30.47 20.96
CA ALA A 406 2.32 30.52 19.82
C ALA A 406 1.86 31.54 18.79
N GLN A 407 2.78 32.05 17.97
CA GLN A 407 2.40 32.66 16.69
C GLN A 407 2.06 31.53 15.72
N ALA A 408 0.90 31.61 15.06
CA ALA A 408 0.43 30.56 14.16
C ALA A 408 0.33 31.08 12.73
N ARG A 409 0.86 30.31 11.79
CA ARG A 409 0.75 30.57 10.34
C ARG A 409 0.19 29.36 9.63
N TYR A 410 -0.99 29.52 9.03
CA TYR A 410 -1.60 28.52 8.17
C TYR A 410 -0.78 28.32 6.89
N LEU A 411 -0.55 27.06 6.50
CA LEU A 411 0.27 26.66 5.37
C LEU A 411 -0.52 25.67 4.49
N PRO A 412 -1.25 26.17 3.48
CA PRO A 412 -1.88 25.31 2.47
C PRO A 412 -0.85 24.85 1.43
N ASP A 413 -0.93 23.59 1.05
CA ASP A 413 -0.29 22.99 -0.12
C ASP A 413 1.21 23.38 -0.28
N GLU A 414 1.59 24.02 -1.38
CA GLU A 414 2.97 24.38 -1.72
C GLU A 414 3.66 25.32 -0.72
N GLN A 415 2.91 25.98 0.19
CA GLN A 415 3.51 26.83 1.22
C GLN A 415 4.24 26.04 2.30
N TYR A 416 3.96 24.73 2.44
CA TYR A 416 4.57 23.89 3.47
C TYR A 416 6.06 23.67 3.24
N LEU A 417 6.48 23.26 2.04
CA LEU A 417 7.87 22.89 1.79
C LEU A 417 8.85 24.05 2.04
N PRO A 418 8.64 25.28 1.54
CA PRO A 418 9.52 26.41 1.85
C PRO A 418 9.64 26.67 3.36
N ALA A 419 8.52 26.58 4.10
CA ALA A 419 8.52 26.73 5.55
C ALA A 419 9.28 25.60 6.25
N LEU A 420 9.10 24.35 5.81
CA LEU A 420 9.84 23.19 6.34
C LEU A 420 11.34 23.35 6.12
N LEU A 421 11.78 23.72 4.91
CA LEU A 421 13.20 23.90 4.61
C LEU A 421 13.78 25.07 5.42
N ASP A 422 13.03 26.16 5.63
CA ASP A 422 13.46 27.26 6.49
C ASP A 422 13.65 26.80 7.94
N VAL A 423 12.67 26.09 8.51
CA VAL A 423 12.73 25.51 9.86
C VAL A 423 13.97 24.61 10.01
N ILE A 424 14.27 23.76 9.04
CA ILE A 424 15.45 22.87 9.07
C ILE A 424 16.77 23.65 8.93
N ARG A 425 16.82 24.64 8.05
CA ARG A 425 18.02 25.46 7.82
C ARG A 425 18.42 26.29 9.02
N THR A 426 17.41 26.80 9.72
CA THR A 426 17.59 27.72 10.84
C THR A 426 17.51 27.04 12.21
N ALA A 427 17.35 25.72 12.25
CA ALA A 427 17.48 24.94 13.48
C ALA A 427 18.92 25.01 14.01
N ASP A 428 19.04 25.23 15.31
CA ASP A 428 20.31 25.46 16.02
C ASP A 428 20.75 24.24 16.84
N GLN A 429 19.82 23.56 17.51
CA GLN A 429 20.11 22.52 18.49
C GLN A 429 19.50 21.18 18.13
N SER A 430 18.22 21.16 17.77
CA SER A 430 17.48 19.92 17.55
C SER A 430 16.44 20.03 16.45
N LEU A 431 16.27 18.92 15.75
CA LEU A 431 15.18 18.66 14.81
C LEU A 431 14.56 17.32 15.19
N LEU A 432 13.40 17.34 15.84
CA LEU A 432 12.67 16.14 16.26
C LEU A 432 11.47 15.93 15.34
N MET A 433 11.47 14.83 14.60
CA MET A 433 10.51 14.61 13.51
C MET A 433 9.84 13.25 13.63
N LEU A 434 8.55 13.21 13.32
CA LEU A 434 7.75 12.00 13.17
C LEU A 434 7.02 12.06 11.84
N MET A 435 7.13 10.99 11.05
CA MET A 435 6.52 10.95 9.73
C MET A 435 5.83 9.60 9.47
N TYR A 436 4.58 9.70 9.05
CA TYR A 436 3.77 8.55 8.64
C TYR A 436 4.23 7.98 7.30
N ALA A 437 4.38 8.82 6.27
CA ALA A 437 4.77 8.36 4.95
C ALA A 437 5.88 9.21 4.36
N PHE A 438 7.02 8.56 4.16
CA PHE A 438 8.18 9.07 3.44
C PHE A 438 8.55 8.05 2.35
N PRO A 439 7.78 7.96 1.26
CA PRO A 439 8.07 7.01 0.19
C PRO A 439 9.38 7.38 -0.53
N ALA A 440 10.05 6.39 -1.12
CA ALA A 440 11.10 6.62 -2.11
C ALA A 440 10.59 7.52 -3.27
N PRO A 441 11.47 8.33 -3.88
CA PRO A 441 11.07 9.21 -4.97
C PRO A 441 10.73 8.40 -6.23
N GLU A 442 9.59 8.71 -6.88
CA GLU A 442 9.08 7.95 -8.03
C GLU A 442 9.92 8.16 -9.32
N THR A 443 10.74 9.22 -9.35
CA THR A 443 11.84 9.58 -10.28
C THR A 443 12.69 10.66 -9.57
N ALA A 444 13.71 11.30 -10.15
CA ALA A 444 14.56 12.31 -9.48
C ALA A 444 13.78 13.53 -8.91
N GLY A 445 13.09 13.36 -7.78
CA GLY A 445 12.19 14.33 -7.17
C GLY A 445 12.97 15.41 -6.43
N GLU A 446 12.88 16.65 -6.92
CA GLU A 446 13.63 17.78 -6.39
C GLU A 446 13.20 18.16 -4.96
N ALA A 447 11.91 18.02 -4.63
CA ALA A 447 11.41 18.41 -3.31
C ALA A 447 11.91 17.47 -2.21
N GLN A 448 11.80 16.15 -2.42
CA GLN A 448 12.36 15.17 -1.49
C GLN A 448 13.88 15.25 -1.43
N ALA A 449 14.57 15.45 -2.56
CA ALA A 449 16.01 15.63 -2.58
C ALA A 449 16.46 16.86 -1.79
N ALA A 450 15.72 17.97 -1.89
CA ALA A 450 15.97 19.16 -1.10
C ALA A 450 15.80 18.89 0.40
N LEU A 451 14.70 18.25 0.81
CA LEU A 451 14.46 17.89 2.20
C LEU A 451 15.60 17.01 2.77
N VAL A 452 15.98 15.96 2.06
CA VAL A 452 17.09 15.06 2.45
C VAL A 452 18.39 15.84 2.61
N ARG A 453 18.73 16.69 1.62
CA ARG A 453 19.94 17.51 1.67
C ARG A 453 19.94 18.44 2.89
N GLU A 454 18.86 19.17 3.15
CA GLU A 454 18.81 20.10 4.28
C GLU A 454 18.89 19.37 5.64
N MET A 455 18.29 18.18 5.78
CA MET A 455 18.43 17.34 6.99
C MET A 455 19.89 16.90 7.21
N SER A 456 20.56 16.40 6.16
CA SER A 456 21.97 16.03 6.24
C SER A 456 22.87 17.23 6.51
N CYS A 457 22.58 18.39 5.92
CA CYS A 457 23.29 19.64 6.24
C CYS A 457 23.08 20.05 7.70
N ALA A 458 21.88 19.91 8.26
CA ALA A 458 21.63 20.20 9.67
C ALA A 458 22.43 19.27 10.60
N ALA A 459 22.46 17.96 10.31
CA ALA A 459 23.27 17.01 11.05
C ALA A 459 24.77 17.35 10.97
N ALA A 460 25.27 17.72 9.78
CA ALA A 460 26.65 18.16 9.58
C ALA A 460 27.01 19.45 10.34
N ARG A 461 26.04 20.36 10.55
CA ARG A 461 26.20 21.56 11.41
C ARG A 461 26.24 21.24 12.90
N GLY A 462 25.96 19.99 13.30
CA GLY A 462 25.91 19.58 14.71
C GLY A 462 24.53 19.67 15.35
N VAL A 463 23.47 19.92 14.57
CA VAL A 463 22.08 19.84 15.03
C VAL A 463 21.73 18.38 15.28
N TYR A 464 21.10 18.08 16.42
CA TYR A 464 20.59 16.73 16.67
C TYR A 464 19.33 16.47 15.83
N VAL A 465 19.47 15.73 14.73
CA VAL A 465 18.37 15.40 13.82
C VAL A 465 17.83 14.01 14.14
N TYR A 466 16.64 13.93 14.70
CA TYR A 466 15.90 12.70 15.00
C TYR A 466 14.71 12.54 14.05
N LEU A 467 14.58 11.38 13.42
CA LEU A 467 13.48 11.05 12.51
C LEU A 467 12.85 9.70 12.87
N GLY A 468 11.65 9.74 13.43
CA GLY A 468 10.82 8.54 13.65
C GLY A 468 9.94 8.23 12.44
N LEU A 469 10.12 7.06 11.84
CA LEU A 469 9.33 6.58 10.70
C LEU A 469 8.40 5.45 11.12
N TYR A 470 7.21 5.42 10.52
CA TYR A 470 6.22 4.37 10.77
C TYR A 470 6.67 3.01 10.23
N THR A 471 6.48 1.96 11.01
CA THR A 471 6.63 0.56 10.57
C THR A 471 5.26 -0.11 10.51
N PRO A 472 4.83 -0.60 9.33
CA PRO A 472 3.57 -1.31 9.21
C PRO A 472 3.50 -2.61 10.03
N PRO A 473 2.33 -2.92 10.64
CA PRO A 473 2.11 -4.18 11.34
C PRO A 473 2.30 -5.41 10.44
N GLY A 474 1.94 -5.31 9.16
CA GLY A 474 2.12 -6.38 8.18
C GLY A 474 3.41 -6.23 7.37
N GLY A 475 4.12 -7.33 7.12
CA GLY A 475 5.34 -7.35 6.30
C GLY A 475 5.12 -7.22 4.78
N LYS A 476 3.89 -6.95 4.33
CA LYS A 476 3.54 -6.78 2.90
C LYS A 476 3.36 -5.31 2.50
N ASP A 477 3.41 -4.39 3.46
CA ASP A 477 3.25 -2.96 3.21
C ASP A 477 4.60 -2.35 2.81
N ARG A 478 4.62 -1.82 1.59
CA ARG A 478 5.76 -1.24 0.88
C ARG A 478 6.42 -0.10 1.63
N LEU A 479 5.62 0.62 2.42
CA LEU A 479 6.09 1.77 3.16
C LEU A 479 7.12 1.38 4.22
N GLY A 480 7.03 0.17 4.76
CA GLY A 480 8.02 -0.38 5.69
C GLY A 480 9.40 -0.54 5.05
N ASP A 481 9.46 -1.14 3.86
CA ASP A 481 10.72 -1.34 3.12
C ASP A 481 11.33 0.00 2.71
N MET A 482 10.51 0.94 2.23
CA MET A 482 10.95 2.30 1.89
C MET A 482 11.53 3.03 3.11
N HIS A 483 10.88 2.92 4.26
CA HIS A 483 11.38 3.52 5.50
C HIS A 483 12.66 2.84 6.03
N SER A 484 12.79 1.51 5.86
CA SER A 484 14.03 0.79 6.16
C SER A 484 15.19 1.32 5.31
N ALA A 485 14.96 1.50 4.00
CA ALA A 485 15.95 2.09 3.09
C ALA A 485 16.30 3.54 3.44
N TRP A 486 15.31 4.36 3.80
CA TRP A 486 15.57 5.72 4.30
C TRP A 486 16.37 5.73 5.59
N ALA A 487 16.08 4.80 6.51
CA ALA A 487 16.81 4.67 7.77
C ALA A 487 18.29 4.37 7.51
N GLU A 488 18.59 3.39 6.65
CA GLU A 488 19.96 3.08 6.24
C GLU A 488 20.68 4.30 5.62
N ARG A 489 20.05 4.93 4.62
CA ARG A 489 20.63 6.05 3.88
C ARG A 489 20.88 7.28 4.74
N LEU A 490 19.90 7.73 5.52
CA LEU A 490 20.00 8.96 6.29
C LEU A 490 20.89 8.79 7.53
N ARG A 491 20.90 7.60 8.14
CA ARG A 491 21.82 7.30 9.26
C ARG A 491 23.27 7.42 8.83
N ALA A 492 23.61 7.01 7.62
CA ALA A 492 24.96 7.21 7.05
C ALA A 492 25.38 8.69 6.96
N THR A 493 24.44 9.63 7.04
CA THR A 493 24.71 11.09 7.04
C THR A 493 24.69 11.73 8.43
N GLY A 494 24.56 10.93 9.49
CA GLY A 494 24.51 11.42 10.88
C GLY A 494 23.11 11.71 11.44
N VAL A 495 22.06 11.47 10.66
CA VAL A 495 20.66 11.59 11.14
C VAL A 495 20.29 10.37 12.00
N ASP A 496 19.67 10.59 13.17
CA ASP A 496 19.17 9.50 14.01
C ASP A 496 17.78 9.05 13.55
N VAL A 497 17.75 8.21 12.53
CA VAL A 497 16.50 7.58 12.09
C VAL A 497 16.14 6.42 13.01
N ARG A 498 14.85 6.35 13.39
CA ARG A 498 14.23 5.28 14.18
C ARG A 498 12.98 4.79 13.48
N LEU A 499 12.78 3.47 13.52
CA LEU A 499 11.57 2.83 13.01
C LEU A 499 10.62 2.56 14.19
N SER A 500 9.34 2.84 14.05
CA SER A 500 8.36 2.51 15.09
C SER A 500 8.28 1.00 15.28
N ILE A 501 7.93 0.53 16.48
CA ILE A 501 7.57 -0.88 16.63
C ILE A 501 6.28 -1.17 15.83
N PRO A 502 6.10 -2.38 15.26
CA PRO A 502 5.01 -2.65 14.31
C PRO A 502 3.66 -2.92 15.01
N ASN A 503 3.33 -2.24 16.11
CA ASN A 503 2.20 -2.59 17.01
C ASN A 503 1.02 -1.60 17.03
N GLY A 504 0.85 -0.82 15.97
CA GLY A 504 -0.24 0.15 15.82
C GLY A 504 0.11 1.20 14.77
N ALA A 505 -0.88 1.98 14.33
CA ALA A 505 -0.66 3.01 13.32
C ALA A 505 0.01 4.25 13.93
N GLN A 506 1.31 4.45 13.68
CA GLN A 506 1.95 5.76 13.84
C GLN A 506 1.56 6.62 12.64
N HIS A 507 0.67 7.59 12.78
CA HIS A 507 0.19 8.39 11.64
C HIS A 507 0.60 9.88 11.72
N ASP A 508 1.53 10.21 12.62
CA ASP A 508 1.99 11.57 12.87
C ASP A 508 2.73 12.21 11.70
N LYS A 509 2.61 13.53 11.60
CA LYS A 509 3.27 14.38 10.61
C LYS A 509 3.71 15.64 11.34
N LEU A 510 4.80 15.51 12.09
CA LEU A 510 5.26 16.49 13.07
C LEU A 510 6.74 16.77 12.86
N VAL A 511 7.10 18.05 12.87
CA VAL A 511 8.48 18.52 12.88
C VAL A 511 8.61 19.56 13.99
N VAL A 512 9.55 19.37 14.90
CA VAL A 512 9.83 20.29 15.99
C VAL A 512 11.30 20.70 15.92
N ALA A 513 11.56 21.98 15.67
CA ALA A 513 12.88 22.56 15.72
C ALA A 513 13.09 23.30 17.03
N ASP A 514 14.19 22.97 17.72
CA ASP A 514 14.64 23.63 18.96
C ASP A 514 13.58 23.72 20.05
N LEU A 515 12.59 22.81 20.02
CA LEU A 515 11.43 22.76 20.92
C LEU A 515 10.57 24.03 20.89
N ARG A 516 10.75 24.87 19.87
CA ARG A 516 10.13 26.19 19.74
C ARG A 516 9.28 26.30 18.48
N ARG A 517 9.81 25.86 17.33
CA ARG A 517 9.11 25.94 16.05
C ARG A 517 8.53 24.59 15.70
N VAL A 518 7.22 24.54 15.51
CA VAL A 518 6.46 23.30 15.32
C VAL A 518 5.70 23.37 14.01
N LEU A 519 5.95 22.41 13.12
CA LEU A 519 5.15 22.17 11.92
C LEU A 519 4.30 20.93 12.15
N ILE A 520 3.00 21.08 11.99
CA ILE A 520 2.01 20.02 12.22
C ILE A 520 0.89 20.12 11.20
N GLY A 521 0.40 18.98 10.71
CA GLY A 521 -0.67 18.96 9.71
C GLY A 521 -0.83 17.64 8.98
N SER A 522 -1.27 17.74 7.72
CA SER A 522 -1.67 16.58 6.90
C SER A 522 -0.62 16.14 5.88
N HIS A 523 0.42 16.95 5.66
CA HIS A 523 1.51 16.71 4.69
C HIS A 523 2.32 15.45 5.00
N ASN A 524 2.27 14.48 4.07
CA ASN A 524 3.28 13.44 3.97
C ASN A 524 4.52 13.95 3.22
N TRP A 525 5.64 13.22 3.31
CA TRP A 525 6.87 13.55 2.60
C TRP A 525 7.01 12.79 1.28
N SER A 526 5.92 12.66 0.53
CA SER A 526 5.98 12.22 -0.87
C SER A 526 6.26 13.41 -1.79
N GLU A 527 6.88 13.17 -2.96
CA GLU A 527 7.13 14.25 -3.94
C GLU A 527 5.83 14.98 -4.34
N GLY A 528 4.72 14.26 -4.42
CA GLY A 528 3.42 14.84 -4.80
C GLY A 528 2.84 15.80 -3.76
N ALA A 529 3.07 15.52 -2.47
CA ALA A 529 2.62 16.34 -1.36
C ALA A 529 3.57 17.52 -1.12
N LEU A 530 4.88 17.29 -1.09
CA LEU A 530 5.87 18.35 -0.85
C LEU A 530 5.89 19.41 -1.94
N SER A 531 5.71 19.02 -3.21
CA SER A 531 5.67 19.96 -4.34
C SER A 531 4.34 20.72 -4.46
N GLY A 532 3.29 20.31 -3.74
CA GLY A 532 1.92 20.85 -3.87
C GLY A 532 1.22 20.52 -5.20
N LYS A 533 1.87 19.75 -6.10
CA LYS A 533 1.36 19.51 -7.46
C LYS A 533 0.29 18.42 -7.54
N ARG A 534 0.34 17.41 -6.66
CA ARG A 534 -0.52 16.22 -6.77
C ARG A 534 -1.43 15.98 -5.56
N VAL A 535 -1.22 16.69 -4.45
CA VAL A 535 -2.01 16.51 -3.24
C VAL A 535 -2.37 17.87 -2.63
N TYR A 536 -3.64 18.06 -2.27
CA TYR A 536 -4.09 19.17 -1.42
C TYR A 536 -3.87 18.82 0.04
N GLU A 537 -3.18 19.67 0.78
CA GLU A 537 -2.70 19.41 2.13
C GLU A 537 -2.78 20.69 2.97
N ALA A 538 -2.95 20.53 4.28
CA ALA A 538 -3.05 21.65 5.21
C ALA A 538 -2.15 21.40 6.42
N SER A 539 -1.30 22.37 6.72
CA SER A 539 -0.43 22.39 7.90
C SER A 539 -0.42 23.77 8.55
N VAL A 540 0.19 23.86 9.72
CA VAL A 540 0.46 25.12 10.41
C VAL A 540 1.90 25.13 10.89
N LEU A 541 2.54 26.29 10.82
CA LEU A 541 3.76 26.60 11.55
C LEU A 541 3.41 27.36 12.82
N LEU A 542 3.85 26.85 13.96
CA LEU A 542 3.72 27.47 15.26
C LEU A 542 5.11 27.93 15.72
N ASP A 543 5.27 29.20 16.08
CA ASP A 543 6.48 29.72 16.74
C ASP A 543 6.16 30.09 18.18
N LEU A 544 6.68 29.29 19.12
CA LEU A 544 6.45 29.49 20.54
C LEU A 544 7.33 30.65 21.07
N PRO A 545 6.85 31.41 22.08
CA PRO A 545 7.62 32.52 22.65
C PRO A 545 8.93 32.03 23.32
N GLN A 546 8.89 30.84 23.90
CA GLN A 546 10.00 30.13 24.50
C GLN A 546 9.89 28.64 24.15
N PRO A 547 10.99 27.88 24.13
CA PRO A 547 10.87 26.48 23.80
C PRO A 547 10.18 25.67 24.92
N ASP A 548 9.56 24.55 24.56
CA ASP A 548 8.71 23.73 25.44
C ASP A 548 9.14 22.24 25.41
N PRO A 549 9.64 21.69 26.54
CA PRO A 549 10.17 20.33 26.60
C PRO A 549 9.13 19.23 26.34
N ARG A 550 7.84 19.52 26.49
CA ARG A 550 6.77 18.53 26.28
C ARG A 550 6.77 17.97 24.85
N TRP A 551 7.26 18.75 23.87
CA TRP A 551 7.46 18.26 22.51
C TRP A 551 8.52 17.16 22.40
N ALA A 552 9.60 17.27 23.18
CA ALA A 552 10.62 16.23 23.25
C ALA A 552 10.05 14.96 23.89
N ASP A 553 9.25 15.11 24.95
CA ASP A 553 8.59 13.98 25.60
C ASP A 553 7.65 13.24 24.65
N TYR A 554 6.86 13.99 23.86
CA TYR A 554 5.95 13.40 22.88
C TYR A 554 6.69 12.62 21.77
N VAL A 555 7.80 13.16 21.25
CA VAL A 555 8.54 12.55 20.15
C VAL A 555 9.43 11.41 20.64
N LEU A 556 10.27 11.67 21.65
CA LEU A 556 11.29 10.75 22.14
C LEU A 556 10.75 9.72 23.14
N GLY A 557 9.57 9.96 23.74
CA GLY A 557 8.89 8.99 24.62
C GLY A 557 8.33 7.77 23.87
N ARG A 558 8.37 7.79 22.53
CA ARG A 558 7.83 6.71 21.69
C ARG A 558 8.68 5.45 21.76
N ARG A 559 7.98 4.32 21.72
CA ARG A 559 8.61 3.02 21.55
C ARG A 559 8.99 2.84 20.08
N MET A 560 10.29 2.73 19.86
CA MET A 560 10.90 2.52 18.55
C MET A 560 11.75 1.26 18.59
N VAL A 561 12.15 0.77 17.43
CA VAL A 561 13.15 -0.28 17.30
C VAL A 561 14.48 0.22 17.89
N ASP A 562 15.01 -0.51 18.86
CA ASP A 562 16.19 -0.12 19.60
C ASP A 562 17.49 -0.50 18.88
N ASP A 563 17.58 -1.70 18.30
CA ASP A 563 18.78 -2.18 17.59
C ASP A 563 18.77 -1.78 16.11
N MET A 564 19.20 -0.55 15.86
CA MET A 564 19.37 0.01 14.51
C MET A 564 20.84 0.02 14.05
N ARG A 565 21.68 -0.94 14.50
CA ARG A 565 23.12 -0.98 14.17
C ARG A 565 23.37 -1.39 12.72
N THR A 566 22.64 -2.40 12.23
CA THR A 566 22.69 -2.87 10.85
C THR A 566 21.29 -3.21 10.35
N ARG A 567 21.09 -3.13 9.03
CA ARG A 567 19.78 -3.36 8.43
C ARG A 567 19.18 -4.71 8.77
N GLN A 568 20.02 -5.73 8.66
CA GLN A 568 19.68 -7.10 9.04
C GLN A 568 19.17 -7.22 10.48
N GLN A 569 19.77 -6.48 11.43
CA GLN A 569 19.39 -6.56 12.84
C GLN A 569 18.01 -5.94 13.09
N TRP A 570 17.75 -4.72 12.62
CA TRP A 570 16.46 -4.10 12.86
C TRP A 570 15.32 -4.80 12.11
N GLU A 571 15.58 -5.34 10.92
CA GLU A 571 14.60 -6.14 10.18
C GLU A 571 14.28 -7.44 10.93
N ALA A 572 15.30 -8.10 11.50
CA ALA A 572 15.10 -9.26 12.35
C ALA A 572 14.28 -8.93 13.62
N GLU A 573 14.53 -7.78 14.25
CA GLU A 573 13.72 -7.31 15.40
C GLU A 573 12.27 -7.03 15.01
N ILE A 574 12.05 -6.35 13.89
CA ILE A 574 10.70 -6.06 13.38
C ILE A 574 9.94 -7.37 13.10
N ASP A 575 10.58 -8.35 12.47
CA ASP A 575 9.96 -9.63 12.18
C ASP A 575 9.69 -10.47 13.44
N LEU A 576 10.56 -10.37 14.45
CA LEU A 576 10.30 -10.94 15.76
C LEU A 576 9.08 -10.27 16.42
N LEU A 577 9.01 -8.93 16.41
CA LEU A 577 7.88 -8.18 16.97
C LEU A 577 6.56 -8.51 16.27
N ARG A 578 6.56 -8.67 14.94
CA ARG A 578 5.39 -9.12 14.16
C ARG A 578 4.94 -10.53 14.57
N ARG A 579 5.89 -11.45 14.73
CA ARG A 579 5.61 -12.81 15.21
C ARG A 579 5.00 -12.78 16.60
N LEU A 580 5.61 -12.06 17.55
CA LEU A 580 5.09 -11.93 18.92
C LEU A 580 3.66 -11.37 18.95
N GLN A 581 3.35 -10.39 18.10
CA GLN A 581 2.01 -9.82 18.00
C GLN A 581 0.97 -10.78 17.38
N SER A 582 1.41 -11.71 16.53
CA SER A 582 0.53 -12.73 15.96
C SER A 582 0.16 -13.83 16.96
N LEU A 583 0.93 -13.99 18.05
CA LEU A 583 0.66 -15.00 19.08
C LEU A 583 -0.54 -14.62 19.97
N PRO A 584 -1.29 -15.63 20.47
CA PRO A 584 -2.23 -15.45 21.57
C PRO A 584 -1.56 -14.84 22.81
N SER A 585 -2.33 -14.08 23.61
CA SER A 585 -1.77 -13.31 24.73
C SER A 585 -0.96 -14.12 25.75
N HIS A 586 -1.37 -15.37 26.05
CA HIS A 586 -0.64 -16.24 26.99
C HIS A 586 0.72 -16.68 26.42
N GLU A 587 0.74 -17.17 25.18
CA GLU A 587 1.97 -17.58 24.49
C GLU A 587 2.91 -16.39 24.25
N ARG A 588 2.36 -15.21 23.95
CA ARG A 588 3.15 -13.98 23.83
C ARG A 588 3.88 -13.65 25.13
N LEU A 589 3.20 -13.78 26.27
CA LEU A 589 3.82 -13.52 27.58
C LEU A 589 4.93 -14.52 27.89
N GLU A 590 4.71 -15.80 27.59
CA GLU A 590 5.71 -16.87 27.77
C GLU A 590 6.94 -16.65 26.88
N GLN A 591 6.74 -16.42 25.58
CA GLN A 591 7.81 -16.14 24.63
C GLN A 591 8.57 -14.86 24.96
N THR A 592 7.87 -13.82 25.42
CA THR A 592 8.51 -12.58 25.88
C THR A 592 9.39 -12.85 27.11
N ALA A 593 8.92 -13.65 28.07
CA ALA A 593 9.68 -14.00 29.26
C ALA A 593 10.95 -14.83 28.92
N LEU A 594 10.87 -15.74 27.95
CA LEU A 594 12.02 -16.51 27.45
C LEU A 594 13.07 -15.59 26.80
N LEU A 595 12.64 -14.67 25.93
CA LEU A 595 13.53 -13.70 25.28
C LEU A 595 14.25 -12.79 26.29
N GLU A 596 13.59 -12.47 27.42
CA GLU A 596 14.22 -11.71 28.50
C GLU A 596 15.17 -12.56 29.35
N ALA A 597 14.89 -13.86 29.53
CA ALA A 597 15.76 -14.78 30.26
C ALA A 597 17.04 -15.12 29.49
N GLU A 598 16.97 -15.20 28.15
CA GLU A 598 18.11 -15.44 27.26
C GLU A 598 18.96 -14.18 27.01
N ALA A 599 18.45 -13.00 27.38
CA ALA A 599 19.16 -11.76 27.19
C ALA A 599 20.36 -11.66 28.14
N VAL A 600 21.57 -11.59 27.58
CA VAL A 600 22.71 -11.01 28.28
C VAL A 600 22.26 -9.63 28.79
N PRO A 601 22.42 -9.30 30.09
CA PRO A 601 22.04 -7.99 30.59
C PRO A 601 22.72 -6.94 29.71
N ALA A 602 21.91 -6.13 29.03
CA ALA A 602 22.42 -5.05 28.21
C ALA A 602 23.41 -4.24 29.06
N PRO A 603 24.56 -3.80 28.52
CA PRO A 603 25.37 -2.80 29.20
C PRO A 603 24.43 -1.67 29.63
N SER A 604 24.38 -1.42 30.93
CA SER A 604 23.33 -0.71 31.68
C SER A 604 22.90 0.62 31.09
N ALA A 605 22.07 0.65 30.04
CA ALA A 605 21.48 1.88 29.48
C ALA A 605 22.51 3.01 29.15
N ALA A 606 23.82 2.73 29.22
CA ALA A 606 24.86 3.73 29.37
C ALA A 606 25.67 3.86 28.10
N SER A 607 26.02 5.11 27.82
CA SER A 607 26.18 5.71 26.50
C SER A 607 24.82 6.08 25.89
N TRP A 608 24.81 7.10 25.04
CA TRP A 608 23.65 7.63 24.29
C TRP A 608 22.97 8.85 24.91
N THR A 609 23.77 9.78 25.44
CA THR A 609 23.38 11.19 25.37
C THR A 609 23.59 11.66 23.94
N ARG A 610 22.52 12.14 23.29
CA ARG A 610 22.49 12.40 21.83
C ARG A 610 22.67 13.87 21.44
N VAL A 611 23.11 14.72 22.35
CA VAL A 611 23.46 16.12 22.09
C VAL A 611 24.96 16.27 22.32
N ARG A 612 25.62 17.04 21.45
CA ARG A 612 27.05 17.40 21.59
C ARG A 612 27.24 18.18 22.88
N GLU A 613 27.73 17.47 23.89
CA GLU A 613 27.87 17.90 25.28
C GLU A 613 28.77 19.13 25.41
N GLU A 614 29.73 19.26 24.49
CA GLU A 614 30.64 20.40 24.38
C GLU A 614 29.96 21.74 24.11
N PHE A 615 28.69 21.75 23.69
CA PHE A 615 27.92 22.98 23.53
C PHE A 615 27.19 23.42 24.80
N MET A 616 27.10 22.54 25.81
CA MET A 616 26.33 22.76 27.03
C MET A 616 27.09 23.55 28.10
N THR A 617 27.75 24.63 27.71
CA THR A 617 28.72 25.32 28.57
C THR A 617 28.14 26.49 29.39
N GLU A 618 26.83 26.69 29.42
CA GLU A 618 26.25 27.85 30.13
C GLU A 618 25.59 27.49 31.45
N SER A 619 25.60 28.44 32.40
CA SER A 619 25.04 28.23 33.75
C SER A 619 23.53 27.98 33.79
N GLY A 620 22.82 28.28 32.71
CA GLY A 620 21.37 28.13 32.60
C GLY A 620 20.93 26.96 31.72
N ASP A 621 21.84 26.08 31.32
CA ASP A 621 21.50 24.94 30.48
C ASP A 621 20.55 23.98 31.21
N ARG A 622 19.91 23.10 30.45
CA ARG A 622 18.94 22.14 30.96
C ARG A 622 19.32 20.73 30.56
N ILE A 623 19.20 19.81 31.50
CA ILE A 623 19.22 18.36 31.28
C ILE A 623 17.84 17.82 31.60
N LEU A 624 17.18 17.24 30.60
CA LEU A 624 16.02 16.40 30.84
C LEU A 624 16.51 14.98 31.10
N LEU A 625 16.19 14.44 32.28
CA LEU A 625 16.46 13.05 32.61
C LEU A 625 15.33 12.14 32.13
N ARG A 626 15.65 10.87 31.86
CA ARG A 626 14.70 9.83 31.45
C ARG A 626 13.63 9.52 32.50
N ASP A 627 13.85 9.93 33.75
CA ASP A 627 12.86 9.85 34.83
C ASP A 627 11.96 11.10 34.91
N GLY A 628 12.04 11.99 33.90
CA GLY A 628 11.22 13.20 33.78
C GLY A 628 11.75 14.41 34.55
N ARG A 629 12.83 14.28 35.33
CA ARG A 629 13.40 15.43 36.04
C ARG A 629 14.14 16.36 35.09
N LEU A 630 13.80 17.65 35.13
CA LEU A 630 14.52 18.70 34.43
C LEU A 630 15.51 19.37 35.39
N LEU A 631 16.81 19.27 35.10
CA LEU A 631 17.89 19.85 35.90
C LEU A 631 18.46 21.07 35.19
N ALA A 632 18.67 22.15 35.94
CA ALA A 632 19.38 23.33 35.47
C ALA A 632 20.88 23.23 35.78
N GLY A 633 21.73 23.91 35.02
CA GLY A 633 23.14 24.08 35.37
C GLY A 633 24.04 24.17 34.14
N GLN A 634 25.31 23.82 34.29
CA GLN A 634 26.36 23.95 33.29
C GLN A 634 27.10 22.62 33.10
N TRP A 635 27.31 22.19 31.85
CA TRP A 635 28.24 21.10 31.57
C TRP A 635 29.67 21.59 31.71
N LEU A 636 30.51 20.78 32.35
CA LEU A 636 31.93 21.07 32.53
C LEU A 636 32.81 20.13 31.70
N VAL A 637 32.60 18.82 31.85
CA VAL A 637 33.41 17.77 31.24
C VAL A 637 32.57 16.51 31.02
N GLY A 638 32.81 15.81 29.91
CA GLY A 638 32.20 14.53 29.57
C GLY A 638 33.19 13.37 29.69
N GLN A 639 32.79 12.29 30.36
CA GLN A 639 33.46 11.00 30.33
C GLN A 639 32.62 9.99 29.52
N PRO A 640 33.14 8.81 29.13
CA PRO A 640 32.37 7.84 28.34
C PRO A 640 30.99 7.47 28.91
N LEU A 641 30.82 7.48 30.24
CA LEU A 641 29.59 7.04 30.90
C LEU A 641 28.84 8.13 31.71
N ARG A 642 29.43 9.31 31.93
CA ARG A 642 28.84 10.34 32.81
C ARG A 642 29.23 11.77 32.40
N HIS A 643 28.38 12.72 32.73
CA HIS A 643 28.57 14.16 32.59
C HIS A 643 28.93 14.77 33.94
N GLN A 644 29.89 15.69 33.97
CA GLN A 644 30.11 16.54 35.13
C GLN A 644 29.27 17.81 34.97
N TRP A 645 28.33 18.02 35.89
CA TRP A 645 27.33 19.09 35.82
C TRP A 645 27.41 19.99 37.05
N ARG A 646 27.51 21.31 36.82
CA ARG A 646 27.46 22.33 37.86
C ARG A 646 26.04 22.86 38.01
N PHE A 647 25.42 22.64 39.15
CA PHE A 647 24.06 23.08 39.46
C PHE A 647 24.01 24.57 39.84
N PRO A 648 22.81 25.21 39.83
CA PRO A 648 22.65 26.62 40.18
C PRO A 648 23.08 26.97 41.61
N ASP A 649 23.08 25.98 42.51
CA ASP A 649 23.58 26.11 43.89
C ASP A 649 25.12 26.06 43.99
N GLY A 650 25.83 25.98 42.85
CA GLY A 650 27.28 25.91 42.75
C GLY A 650 27.86 24.51 42.93
N GLN A 651 27.05 23.52 43.31
CA GLN A 651 27.54 22.15 43.48
C GLN A 651 27.85 21.50 42.14
N ILE A 652 28.90 20.68 42.09
CA ILE A 652 29.27 19.90 40.92
C ILE A 652 28.96 18.44 41.20
N ARG A 653 28.11 17.81 40.37
CA ARG A 653 27.79 16.38 40.50
C ARG A 653 27.95 15.67 39.16
N TRP A 654 28.15 14.36 39.24
CA TRP A 654 28.14 13.50 38.06
C TRP A 654 26.71 13.07 37.75
N ILE A 655 26.32 13.14 36.48
CA ILE A 655 25.05 12.64 35.96
C ILE A 655 25.39 11.55 34.96
N ASP A 656 24.88 10.33 35.18
CA ASP A 656 25.11 9.24 34.25
C ASP A 656 24.50 9.55 32.88
N LYS A 657 25.25 9.28 31.81
CA LYS A 657 24.80 9.50 30.42
C LYS A 657 23.55 8.70 30.09
N SER A 658 23.38 7.55 30.75
CA SER A 658 22.19 6.70 30.68
C SER A 658 20.94 7.38 31.22
N ALA A 659 21.09 8.23 32.24
CA ALA A 659 19.98 8.93 32.87
C ALA A 659 19.49 10.11 32.04
N VAL A 660 20.27 10.59 31.06
CA VAL A 660 19.93 11.78 30.26
C VAL A 660 19.09 11.42 29.03
N GLN A 661 17.97 12.12 28.87
CA GLN A 661 17.09 12.07 27.71
C GLN A 661 17.43 13.16 26.69
N LEU A 662 17.65 14.40 27.14
CA LEU A 662 17.98 15.54 26.27
C LEU A 662 18.86 16.56 27.02
N LEU A 663 19.78 17.21 26.29
CA LEU A 663 20.48 18.41 26.74
C LEU A 663 19.97 19.60 25.93
N TRP A 664 19.77 20.74 26.58
CA TRP A 664 19.20 21.96 26.00
C TRP A 664 19.97 23.19 26.49
N ARG A 665 20.48 24.04 25.58
CA ARG A 665 21.24 25.24 25.97
C ARG A 665 20.39 26.43 26.43
N ALA A 666 20.82 27.10 27.50
CA ALA A 666 20.25 28.34 28.04
C ALA A 666 20.26 29.46 27.01
N SER A 667 21.41 29.68 26.35
CA SER A 667 21.54 30.59 25.22
C SER A 667 21.16 29.90 23.91
N ALA A 668 19.89 29.55 23.77
CA ALA A 668 19.25 29.91 22.51
C ALA A 668 19.26 31.46 22.39
N SER A 669 20.45 32.06 22.24
CA SER A 669 20.69 33.50 22.23
C SER A 669 20.34 34.01 20.87
N THR A 670 19.18 34.65 20.80
CA THR A 670 18.59 35.29 19.62
C THR A 670 18.39 34.32 18.46
N PRO A 671 17.16 34.10 17.95
CA PRO A 671 17.00 33.42 16.67
C PRO A 671 17.95 34.07 15.65
N PRO A 672 18.54 33.33 14.69
CA PRO A 672 19.30 33.96 13.60
C PRO A 672 18.49 35.16 13.14
N ALA A 673 19.12 36.36 13.13
CA ALA A 673 18.43 37.65 13.05
C ALA A 673 17.18 37.54 12.16
N ARG A 674 15.99 37.85 12.72
CA ARG A 674 14.72 37.84 11.98
C ARG A 674 14.99 38.35 10.58
N ARG A 675 14.71 37.55 9.54
CA ARG A 675 14.76 38.13 8.20
C ARG A 675 13.76 39.29 8.20
N PRO A 676 14.01 40.38 7.47
CA PRO A 676 13.12 41.54 7.43
C PRO A 676 11.65 41.21 7.08
N ALA A 677 11.38 40.02 6.52
CA ALA A 677 10.04 39.51 6.23
C ALA A 677 9.29 38.91 7.44
N ASP A 678 9.98 38.54 8.52
CA ASP A 678 9.39 38.02 9.78
C ASP A 678 9.04 39.14 10.77
N ALA A 679 9.09 40.40 10.32
CA ALA A 679 8.86 41.60 11.10
C ALA A 679 7.36 41.94 11.29
N ASN A 680 6.44 41.03 10.99
CA ASN A 680 5.08 41.13 11.52
C ASN A 680 5.06 40.54 12.93
N SER A 681 5.13 41.43 13.92
CA SER A 681 4.87 41.15 15.33
C SER A 681 3.41 40.73 15.54
N GLY A 682 3.05 39.52 15.09
CA GLY A 682 1.76 38.93 15.42
C GLY A 682 1.67 38.65 16.92
N SER A 683 0.50 38.92 17.51
CA SER A 683 0.17 38.44 18.85
C SER A 683 0.24 36.92 18.89
N THR A 684 0.67 36.36 20.03
CA THR A 684 0.52 34.92 20.28
C THR A 684 -0.97 34.57 20.38
N VAL A 685 -1.32 33.36 19.96
CA VAL A 685 -2.70 32.84 19.95
C VAL A 685 -2.80 31.60 20.82
N LYS A 686 -3.97 31.40 21.42
CA LYS A 686 -4.24 30.23 22.25
C LYS A 686 -4.32 28.98 21.37
N THR A 687 -3.45 28.02 21.68
CA THR A 687 -3.32 26.77 20.95
C THR A 687 -3.35 25.60 21.92
N ALA A 688 -3.93 24.48 21.49
CA ALA A 688 -3.86 23.22 22.21
C ALA A 688 -3.25 22.14 21.32
N PHE A 689 -2.30 21.38 21.85
CA PHE A 689 -1.83 20.15 21.23
C PHE A 689 -2.73 18.99 21.68
N LEU A 690 -3.25 18.25 20.70
CA LEU A 690 -4.29 17.25 20.88
C LEU A 690 -3.81 15.90 20.31
N PRO A 691 -3.11 15.09 21.13
CA PRO A 691 -2.70 13.74 20.75
C PRO A 691 -3.86 12.74 20.87
N GLN A 692 -3.82 11.70 20.03
CA GLN A 692 -4.62 10.47 20.17
C GLN A 692 -6.13 10.74 20.46
N THR A 693 -6.64 10.37 21.65
CA THR A 693 -8.07 10.45 22.02
C THR A 693 -8.56 11.85 22.36
N ALA A 694 -7.66 12.77 22.77
CA ALA A 694 -8.05 14.12 23.16
C ALA A 694 -8.62 14.92 21.98
N PHE A 695 -8.13 14.65 20.77
CA PHE A 695 -8.56 15.33 19.56
C PHE A 695 -10.04 15.14 19.26
N GLY A 696 -10.55 13.91 19.31
CA GLY A 696 -11.96 13.63 19.01
C GLY A 696 -12.92 14.29 19.99
N ALA A 697 -12.60 14.27 21.28
CA ALA A 697 -13.43 14.89 22.32
C ALA A 697 -13.45 16.43 22.21
N ASP A 698 -12.28 17.04 22.03
CA ASP A 698 -12.14 18.50 21.90
C ASP A 698 -12.80 19.03 20.61
N LEU A 699 -12.63 18.31 19.50
CA LEU A 699 -13.30 18.62 18.23
C LEU A 699 -14.83 18.55 18.36
N LEU A 700 -15.35 17.51 18.99
CA LEU A 700 -16.79 17.35 19.22
C LEU A 700 -17.36 18.50 20.08
N GLU A 701 -16.65 18.90 21.13
CA GLU A 701 -17.04 20.04 21.96
C GLU A 701 -17.04 21.35 21.16
N GLY A 702 -16.04 21.55 20.29
CA GLY A 702 -15.96 22.68 19.39
C GLY A 702 -17.16 22.78 18.44
N VAL A 703 -17.50 21.68 17.77
CA VAL A 703 -18.64 21.60 16.83
C VAL A 703 -19.98 21.81 17.56
N LYS A 704 -20.15 21.32 18.78
CA LYS A 704 -21.35 21.59 19.59
C LYS A 704 -21.56 23.08 19.87
N LYS A 705 -20.48 23.86 19.99
CA LYS A 705 -20.52 25.30 20.28
C LYS A 705 -20.72 26.18 19.05
N ALA A 706 -20.71 25.62 17.84
CA ALA A 706 -20.84 26.37 16.58
C ALA A 706 -22.14 27.18 16.50
N ARG A 707 -22.05 28.39 15.96
CA ARG A 707 -23.14 29.38 15.86
C ARG A 707 -23.36 29.96 14.45
N LYS A 708 -22.41 29.80 13.53
CA LYS A 708 -22.45 30.36 12.18
C LYS A 708 -22.17 29.29 11.13
N SER A 709 -21.04 28.60 11.24
CA SER A 709 -20.56 27.68 10.20
C SER A 709 -19.64 26.58 10.74
N ILE A 710 -19.67 25.43 10.06
CA ILE A 710 -18.82 24.27 10.29
C ILE A 710 -18.34 23.80 8.91
N LEU A 711 -17.08 24.08 8.60
CA LEU A 711 -16.47 23.79 7.30
C LEU A 711 -15.41 22.70 7.46
N ILE A 712 -15.52 21.63 6.68
CA ILE A 712 -14.70 20.42 6.85
C ILE A 712 -14.07 20.03 5.52
N ALA A 713 -12.73 19.89 5.49
CA ALA A 713 -11.98 19.27 4.40
C ALA A 713 -11.28 18.00 4.92
N THR A 714 -11.63 16.84 4.37
CA THR A 714 -11.21 15.53 4.92
C THR A 714 -10.98 14.45 3.87
N TYR A 715 -9.78 13.86 3.87
CA TYR A 715 -9.38 12.77 2.98
C TYR A 715 -10.26 11.52 3.12
N ASN A 716 -10.42 11.05 4.35
CA ASN A 716 -11.03 9.76 4.67
C ASN A 716 -11.95 9.87 5.87
N MET A 717 -13.05 9.12 5.82
CA MET A 717 -14.10 9.07 6.82
C MET A 717 -14.59 7.62 7.00
N SER A 718 -14.97 7.23 8.23
CA SER A 718 -15.40 5.84 8.52
C SER A 718 -16.92 5.66 8.61
N GLU A 719 -17.36 4.42 8.36
CA GLU A 719 -18.76 3.96 8.24
C GLU A 719 -19.47 3.63 9.58
N GLY A 720 -19.03 4.18 10.72
CA GLY A 720 -19.61 3.86 12.02
C GLY A 720 -20.68 4.86 12.47
N LEU A 721 -21.94 4.42 12.62
CA LEU A 721 -22.98 5.13 13.39
C LEU A 721 -22.83 4.94 14.92
N TYR A 722 -21.78 4.24 15.36
CA TYR A 722 -21.55 3.87 16.75
C TYR A 722 -20.23 4.48 17.26
N GLY A 723 -20.18 4.79 18.56
CA GLY A 723 -19.01 5.41 19.21
C GLY A 723 -18.93 6.94 19.01
N PRO A 724 -17.79 7.58 19.32
CA PRO A 724 -17.66 9.05 19.34
C PRO A 724 -17.93 9.73 17.98
N LEU A 725 -17.84 9.01 16.86
CA LEU A 725 -18.20 9.52 15.54
C LEU A 725 -19.70 9.59 15.29
N GLY A 726 -20.50 8.69 15.88
CA GLY A 726 -21.96 8.75 15.76
C GLY A 726 -22.50 10.05 16.35
N GLU A 727 -22.05 10.38 17.57
CA GLU A 727 -22.41 11.64 18.23
C GLU A 727 -21.93 12.87 17.44
N PHE A 728 -20.72 12.82 16.86
CA PHE A 728 -20.23 13.88 15.99
C PHE A 728 -21.16 14.12 14.79
N TYR A 729 -21.63 13.06 14.13
CA TYR A 729 -22.56 13.16 13.00
C TYR A 729 -23.95 13.64 13.42
N ASP A 730 -24.44 13.22 14.58
CA ASP A 730 -25.71 13.68 15.14
C ASP A 730 -25.68 15.17 15.41
N VAL A 731 -24.60 15.67 16.02
CA VAL A 731 -24.40 17.10 16.27
C VAL A 731 -24.36 17.88 14.96
N LEU A 732 -23.68 17.39 13.92
CA LEU A 732 -23.63 18.09 12.62
C LEU A 732 -25.01 18.18 11.96
N ARG A 733 -25.81 17.11 12.00
CA ARG A 733 -27.19 17.11 11.48
C ARG A 733 -28.06 18.07 12.28
N GLN A 734 -27.96 18.05 13.61
CA GLN A 734 -28.68 18.97 14.49
C GLN A 734 -28.32 20.42 14.17
N LYS A 735 -27.02 20.75 14.06
CA LYS A 735 -26.55 22.09 13.73
C LYS A 735 -27.07 22.58 12.38
N SER A 736 -27.07 21.70 11.38
CA SER A 736 -27.66 22.02 10.08
C SER A 736 -29.18 22.30 10.17
N GLN A 737 -29.91 21.56 11.00
CA GLN A 737 -31.34 21.80 11.27
C GLN A 737 -31.59 23.10 12.06
N GLU A 738 -30.65 23.50 12.92
CA GLU A 738 -30.64 24.80 13.62
C GLU A 738 -30.34 25.97 12.67
N GLY A 739 -30.05 25.72 11.39
CA GLY A 739 -29.74 26.74 10.38
C GLY A 739 -28.26 27.13 10.31
N ILE A 740 -27.38 26.40 10.99
CA ILE A 740 -25.92 26.58 10.91
C ILE A 740 -25.43 26.02 9.57
N GLU A 741 -24.52 26.74 8.89
CA GLU A 741 -23.89 26.25 7.67
C GLU A 741 -23.01 25.03 7.99
N VAL A 742 -23.30 23.88 7.42
CA VAL A 742 -22.44 22.69 7.55
C VAL A 742 -22.02 22.24 6.16
N ALA A 743 -20.73 22.33 5.85
CA ALA A 743 -20.19 22.06 4.52
C ALA A 743 -18.95 21.16 4.56
N PHE A 744 -18.90 20.18 3.66
CA PHE A 744 -17.85 19.19 3.53
C PHE A 744 -17.26 19.19 2.12
N VAL A 745 -15.94 19.08 2.04
CA VAL A 745 -15.20 18.69 0.84
C VAL A 745 -14.41 17.41 1.12
N THR A 746 -14.63 16.39 0.29
CA THR A 746 -13.95 15.09 0.42
C THR A 746 -13.39 14.58 -0.91
N GLU A 747 -12.57 13.53 -0.87
CA GLU A 747 -11.84 12.97 -2.01
C GLU A 747 -12.72 12.02 -2.84
N PHE A 748 -12.75 12.21 -4.16
CA PHE A 748 -13.43 11.32 -5.12
C PHE A 748 -12.77 11.34 -6.51
N GLY A 749 -11.48 11.64 -6.57
CA GLY A 749 -10.72 11.73 -7.80
C GLY A 749 -10.53 10.38 -8.52
N PRO A 750 -9.93 10.41 -9.72
CA PRO A 750 -9.56 9.20 -10.46
C PRO A 750 -8.59 8.29 -9.70
N GLY A 751 -7.73 8.86 -8.84
CA GLY A 751 -6.75 8.14 -8.03
C GLY A 751 -7.27 7.62 -6.68
N THR A 752 -8.54 7.88 -6.33
CA THR A 752 -9.14 7.39 -5.09
C THR A 752 -9.44 5.90 -5.19
N SER A 753 -9.04 5.12 -4.18
CA SER A 753 -9.35 3.68 -4.14
C SER A 753 -10.87 3.43 -4.07
N ALA A 754 -11.33 2.30 -4.64
CA ALA A 754 -12.74 1.92 -4.59
C ALA A 754 -13.28 1.80 -3.15
N PHE A 755 -12.43 1.34 -2.21
CA PHE A 755 -12.76 1.32 -0.80
C PHE A 755 -13.04 2.72 -0.26
N LEU A 756 -12.14 3.68 -0.53
CA LEU A 756 -12.30 5.05 -0.05
C LEU A 756 -13.49 5.74 -0.71
N LYS A 757 -13.68 5.57 -2.03
CA LYS A 757 -14.87 6.07 -2.75
C LYS A 757 -16.16 5.57 -2.10
N ARG A 758 -16.23 4.28 -1.75
CA ARG A 758 -17.39 3.71 -1.06
C ARG A 758 -17.59 4.30 0.33
N ALA A 759 -16.52 4.42 1.12
CA ALA A 759 -16.58 4.97 2.47
C ALA A 759 -17.11 6.42 2.47
N VAL A 760 -16.61 7.27 1.58
CA VAL A 760 -17.07 8.68 1.50
C VAL A 760 -18.50 8.82 0.97
N LEU A 761 -18.95 7.93 0.07
CA LEU A 761 -20.33 7.93 -0.43
C LEU A 761 -21.32 7.46 0.64
N ASN A 762 -21.00 6.38 1.34
CA ASN A 762 -21.81 5.87 2.45
C ASN A 762 -21.98 6.96 3.51
N PHE A 763 -20.90 7.65 3.85
CA PHE A 763 -20.95 8.79 4.76
C PHE A 763 -21.82 9.94 4.22
N ALA A 764 -21.60 10.37 2.99
CA ALA A 764 -22.37 11.47 2.40
C ALA A 764 -23.88 11.17 2.38
N SER A 765 -24.26 9.92 2.11
CA SER A 765 -25.67 9.48 2.18
C SER A 765 -26.25 9.57 3.60
N THR A 766 -25.43 9.35 4.63
CA THR A 766 -25.84 9.44 6.04
C THR A 766 -26.10 10.90 6.44
N LEU A 767 -25.29 11.83 5.94
CA LEU A 767 -25.44 13.27 6.21
C LEU A 767 -26.40 13.99 5.26
N ALA A 768 -26.88 13.36 4.19
CA ALA A 768 -27.84 13.94 3.25
C ALA A 768 -29.21 14.28 3.88
N THR A 769 -29.44 13.89 5.15
CA THR A 769 -30.62 14.26 5.94
C THR A 769 -30.32 15.52 6.77
N GLY A 770 -30.99 16.63 6.45
CA GLY A 770 -30.61 17.98 6.92
C GLY A 770 -29.75 18.68 5.86
N ASN A 771 -29.79 20.01 5.78
CA ASN A 771 -29.15 20.82 4.73
C ASN A 771 -27.60 20.80 4.76
N VAL A 772 -26.97 19.69 5.17
CA VAL A 772 -25.53 19.49 5.15
C VAL A 772 -25.06 19.36 3.71
N GLN A 773 -24.10 20.19 3.33
CA GLN A 773 -23.60 20.22 1.96
C GLN A 773 -22.35 19.36 1.85
N VAL A 774 -22.42 18.24 1.15
CA VAL A 774 -21.25 17.38 0.89
C VAL A 774 -20.86 17.47 -0.59
N ARG A 775 -19.61 17.86 -0.84
CA ARG A 775 -19.02 17.94 -2.18
C ARG A 775 -17.74 17.12 -2.29
N PHE A 776 -17.44 16.72 -3.51
CA PHE A 776 -16.43 15.74 -3.84
C PHE A 776 -15.42 16.30 -4.84
N MET A 777 -14.14 16.25 -4.50
CA MET A 777 -13.04 16.59 -5.40
C MET A 777 -12.87 15.48 -6.43
N GLN A 778 -13.08 15.81 -7.71
CA GLN A 778 -12.87 14.88 -8.84
C GLN A 778 -11.62 15.25 -9.67
N ALA A 779 -10.83 16.21 -9.20
CA ALA A 779 -9.61 16.64 -9.86
C ALA A 779 -8.50 15.57 -9.75
N TYR A 780 -7.47 15.69 -10.59
CA TYR A 780 -6.29 14.81 -10.52
C TYR A 780 -5.49 15.01 -9.22
N LYS A 781 -5.51 16.24 -8.65
CA LYS A 781 -4.87 16.55 -7.37
C LYS A 781 -5.73 15.97 -6.22
N VAL A 782 -5.17 15.00 -5.50
CA VAL A 782 -5.85 14.24 -4.42
C VAL A 782 -6.11 15.15 -3.24
N MET A 783 -7.34 15.17 -2.72
CA MET A 783 -7.70 15.93 -1.54
C MET A 783 -7.30 15.19 -0.26
N HIS A 784 -6.22 15.61 0.40
CA HIS A 784 -5.68 14.93 1.57
C HIS A 784 -5.74 15.76 2.87
N LYS A 785 -6.35 16.95 2.83
CA LYS A 785 -6.53 17.82 4.01
C LYS A 785 -7.31 17.11 5.11
N LYS A 786 -7.02 17.51 6.35
CA LYS A 786 -7.66 17.05 7.60
C LYS A 786 -7.88 18.28 8.47
N LEU A 787 -8.93 19.01 8.13
CA LEU A 787 -9.14 20.38 8.54
C LEU A 787 -10.61 20.59 8.87
N VAL A 788 -10.87 21.16 10.04
CA VAL A 788 -12.19 21.62 10.47
C VAL A 788 -12.07 23.07 10.91
N VAL A 789 -12.94 23.92 10.39
CA VAL A 789 -13.05 25.34 10.77
C VAL A 789 -14.45 25.59 11.30
N VAL A 790 -14.55 26.22 12.47
CA VAL A 790 -15.82 26.58 13.12
C VAL A 790 -15.89 28.10 13.26
N ASP A 791 -16.99 28.66 12.76
CA ASP A 791 -17.40 30.07 12.87
C ASP A 791 -16.38 31.12 12.35
N GLY A 792 -15.37 30.69 11.60
CA GLY A 792 -14.24 31.54 11.20
C GLY A 792 -13.37 31.97 12.40
N GLU A 793 -13.46 31.26 13.52
CA GLU A 793 -12.83 31.62 14.80
C GLU A 793 -11.92 30.52 15.35
N THR A 794 -12.25 29.24 15.13
CA THR A 794 -11.45 28.12 15.62
C THR A 794 -11.13 27.11 14.52
N VAL A 795 -9.89 26.62 14.50
CA VAL A 795 -9.40 25.63 13.55
C VAL A 795 -8.91 24.39 14.28
N TRP A 796 -9.31 23.21 13.80
CA TRP A 796 -8.70 21.93 14.10
C TRP A 796 -7.99 21.42 12.86
N LEU A 797 -6.71 21.10 12.97
CA LEU A 797 -5.96 20.49 11.89
C LEU A 797 -4.87 19.57 12.44
N GLY A 798 -4.43 18.62 11.62
CA GLY A 798 -3.40 17.67 12.03
C GLY A 798 -3.32 16.48 11.11
N SER A 799 -2.85 15.37 11.68
CA SER A 799 -2.66 14.13 10.96
C SER A 799 -3.88 13.21 10.97
N ALA A 800 -4.85 13.42 11.85
CA ALA A 800 -5.99 12.53 12.05
C ALA A 800 -7.03 12.58 10.91
N ASN A 801 -7.36 11.41 10.35
CA ASN A 801 -8.58 11.26 9.55
C ASN A 801 -9.82 11.24 10.46
N LEU A 802 -10.99 11.65 9.95
CA LEU A 802 -12.27 11.56 10.66
C LEU A 802 -12.81 10.11 10.64
N THR A 803 -12.05 9.21 11.26
CA THR A 803 -12.31 7.77 11.35
C THR A 803 -12.17 7.30 12.79
N THR A 804 -12.81 6.20 13.18
CA THR A 804 -12.64 5.64 14.53
C THR A 804 -11.16 5.41 14.87
N ALA A 805 -10.38 4.96 13.88
CA ALA A 805 -8.95 4.78 14.04
C ALA A 805 -8.23 6.11 14.28
N GLY A 806 -8.51 7.17 13.51
CA GLY A 806 -7.87 8.48 13.65
C GLY A 806 -8.28 9.22 14.94
N LEU A 807 -9.50 9.03 15.42
CA LEU A 807 -9.99 9.74 16.62
C LEU A 807 -9.74 8.99 17.94
N SER A 808 -9.38 7.70 17.91
CA SER A 808 -9.33 6.90 19.13
C SER A 808 -8.22 5.86 19.22
N ILE A 809 -7.59 5.46 18.11
CA ILE A 809 -6.67 4.30 18.09
C ILE A 809 -5.26 4.72 17.68
N SER A 810 -5.14 5.44 16.56
CA SER A 810 -3.88 5.77 15.92
C SER A 810 -3.09 6.80 16.71
N SER A 811 -1.77 6.78 16.54
CA SER A 811 -0.99 7.96 16.87
C SER A 811 -1.32 9.08 15.91
N GLU A 812 -1.73 10.21 16.47
CA GLU A 812 -1.96 11.41 15.70
C GLU A 812 -1.40 12.61 16.43
N ALA A 813 -0.94 13.58 15.65
CA ALA A 813 -0.50 14.88 16.10
C ALA A 813 -1.46 15.92 15.51
N ASN A 814 -2.30 16.50 16.36
CA ASN A 814 -3.30 17.50 15.95
C ASN A 814 -3.21 18.73 16.85
N VAL A 815 -3.76 19.84 16.35
CA VAL A 815 -3.86 21.10 17.10
C VAL A 815 -5.23 21.73 16.95
N ARG A 816 -5.66 22.42 18.00
CA ARG A 816 -6.74 23.41 17.99
C ARG A 816 -6.11 24.80 18.09
N ILE A 817 -6.50 25.72 17.22
CA ILE A 817 -6.06 27.12 17.22
C ILE A 817 -7.29 28.02 17.27
N GLN A 818 -7.32 28.93 18.25
CA GLN A 818 -8.37 29.94 18.39
C GLN A 818 -7.83 31.29 17.94
N ASP A 819 -8.03 31.61 16.67
CA ASP A 819 -7.59 32.85 16.04
C ASP A 819 -8.35 33.10 14.74
N THR A 820 -8.91 34.31 14.59
CA THR A 820 -9.71 34.66 13.42
C THR A 820 -8.88 34.85 12.15
N THR A 821 -7.59 35.16 12.25
CA THR A 821 -6.72 35.31 11.07
C THR A 821 -6.37 33.94 10.48
N VAL A 822 -5.95 33.01 11.32
CA VAL A 822 -5.68 31.61 10.93
C VAL A 822 -6.97 30.93 10.47
N ALA A 823 -8.06 31.10 11.21
CA ALA A 823 -9.36 30.53 10.84
C ALA A 823 -9.91 31.12 9.55
N GLY A 824 -9.78 32.43 9.31
CA GLY A 824 -10.17 33.06 8.06
C GLY A 824 -9.38 32.55 6.86
N ALA A 825 -8.07 32.37 6.99
CA ALA A 825 -7.24 31.79 5.93
C ALA A 825 -7.59 30.33 5.64
N ALA A 826 -7.82 29.52 6.67
CA ALA A 826 -8.25 28.13 6.53
C ALA A 826 -9.66 28.02 5.94
N GLU A 827 -10.58 28.89 6.34
CA GLU A 827 -11.93 28.98 5.78
C GLU A 827 -11.90 29.32 4.29
N GLN A 828 -11.09 30.30 3.88
CA GLN A 828 -10.94 30.67 2.48
C GLN A 828 -10.44 29.49 1.63
N ASP A 829 -9.49 28.72 2.15
CA ASP A 829 -8.98 27.52 1.48
C ASP A 829 -10.07 26.45 1.32
N VAL A 830 -10.82 26.13 2.39
CA VAL A 830 -11.94 25.17 2.31
C VAL A 830 -13.02 25.63 1.35
N ARG A 831 -13.37 26.93 1.35
CA ARG A 831 -14.36 27.49 0.41
C ARG A 831 -13.89 27.41 -1.04
N SER A 832 -12.62 27.68 -1.31
CA SER A 832 -12.05 27.53 -2.66
C SER A 832 -12.10 26.08 -3.15
N LEU A 833 -11.82 25.11 -2.28
CA LEU A 833 -11.99 23.70 -2.61
C LEU A 833 -13.46 23.35 -2.86
N PHE A 834 -14.37 23.92 -2.07
CA PHE A 834 -15.80 23.66 -2.18
C PHE A 834 -16.40 24.15 -3.50
N GLU A 835 -15.88 25.26 -4.05
CA GLU A 835 -16.24 25.76 -5.39
C GLU A 835 -15.78 24.83 -6.51
N GLN A 836 -14.62 24.18 -6.35
CA GLN A 836 -14.07 23.23 -7.32
C GLN A 836 -14.72 21.84 -7.23
N ALA A 837 -15.16 21.47 -6.03
CA ALA A 837 -15.78 20.19 -5.74
C ALA A 837 -17.19 20.07 -6.31
N LYS A 838 -17.62 18.84 -6.59
CA LYS A 838 -18.92 18.53 -7.20
C LYS A 838 -19.90 17.96 -6.19
N PRO A 839 -21.20 18.31 -6.23
CA PRO A 839 -22.21 17.65 -5.43
C PRO A 839 -22.40 16.19 -5.88
N LEU A 840 -23.04 15.37 -5.03
CA LEU A 840 -23.33 13.96 -5.29
C LEU A 840 -24.02 13.73 -6.64
N SER A 841 -24.95 14.60 -7.03
CA SER A 841 -25.71 14.53 -8.28
C SER A 841 -24.87 14.75 -9.55
N GLU A 842 -23.66 15.31 -9.41
CA GLU A 842 -22.73 15.60 -10.52
C GLU A 842 -21.48 14.69 -10.49
N LEU A 843 -21.46 13.67 -9.64
CA LEU A 843 -20.36 12.71 -9.60
C LEU A 843 -20.31 11.88 -10.88
N LYS A 844 -19.11 11.75 -11.46
CA LYS A 844 -18.82 10.84 -12.55
C LYS A 844 -18.07 9.65 -11.95
N TYR A 845 -18.71 8.48 -11.99
CA TYR A 845 -18.18 7.23 -11.47
C TYR A 845 -17.11 6.63 -12.37
#